data_AF-A0A4V3FU39-F1
#
_entry.id   AF-A0A4V3FU39-F1
#
_cell.length_a   1.000
_cell.length_b   1.000
_cell.length_c   1.000
_cell.angle_alpha   90.00
_cell.angle_beta   90.00
_cell.angle_gamma   90.00
#
_symmetry.space_group_name_H-M   'P 1'
#
loop_
_entity.id
_entity.type
_entity.pdbx_description
1 polymer ?
#
loop_
_entity_poly.entity_id
_entity_poly.type
_entity_poly.pdbx_seq_one_letter_code
_entity_poly.pdbx_strand_id
1 'polypeptide(L)'
;MPRPQRPVDPADGAVQEFAVALRELRARAGGPTYRSLAERTGLSVSTLADAAGGRRLPTFAVAVAYAVACGGDEHEWAARWRTVAEGEATPDRAPYRGMAGFRGQDADLFFGREHLVAELAGRVREHPVTVVLGASGAGKSSLLAAGLAPALKSVRPVIVTPADSLPAKAKVLVVDQFEELFTQHGDAERDRYLDALLARRDTHVVLAVRADYYGRCAEHPGLAEALRANQVLVGPMSEDELRDALTRPAAAVGLSVERALVATVLQEARGRAGVLPLLSHAMLETWRRRRGTVLTLACFEAAGGIDGAVVRTAEDAYAALDPAQRELAPELLLRMLSIDESVTRRRVDLADVRSVDPGAGVVIDRLADARLVTVDGGTVELAHDAMLTAWPRLRSWIDDHRDAVRAHRKISEAARIWVESERDPSALASGGRLALMKAHTSVLSGVLRLSQVEKDFLRHSDAQAWQAARAARRRTVRQRVLVASSVVAVVVAALFAAVADEARTDADAARDTALSQRIAATVQSLRLTDPALAAQLAVVGYRTASTSDTRSTLLETSSDPVPARYLGAASTALAASPHGGPIAVSDATNGSVTLFTQSRHGLTRAGAITSMPAGIDRSVSSAPKVYALALSPNDELLAVGDSTSTVTLWDVSDPRHPARLGSVGGAGPVERVAIDPTGAELAVAGADRVKRWAVEDPRVPRELPSVRSPARVRSLEYSPLGGQLAFGTDRGTAHVWSLAGTPVELAALATRDRPAPMVSYAPDGQLLVRPENEDTVRLWDVSSAPPRPGKPLSGLGGVRITTAAFSPDGRHLVASGADSTVYVLDTGTWTVVRTLPHPDIVTRAVFTSNGGAIVTTATDGALRWWSLRDAVPTRAPAQIGDLHYSADGTRLAVFAEGEVALWDRGLPQLTRLAGAFSGAGDLSGDGQLLAAGTADGDVLLYDLTDPVHPRLVDSLGVVGRKVDAVAFDEDGTRLAAGGEDAAVRVWDLASREVSVFRTPSDAVLDLSWQHHGGHLAVASADDHVYLLDRTTTREVARLDAGSVHSAVFSPDGTLLASGGADGLLRLWDVSDAGAPHLVGPPATGPAGRVQELSFHPRGRMLAASVIDGTVWMWHIHDPAHPTVAAVLAASGSPLDSAVFRPAGDMLVAGGADRVVHSWHTEEEAVVESVCAGVGDPITRREWQNHLSGVPYDPPCR
;
A
#
# COMPACT_ATOMS: atom_id res chain seq x y z
N MET A 1 -21.83 62.27 7.46
CA MET A 1 -22.40 62.31 6.09
C MET A 1 -21.97 61.07 5.32
N PRO A 2 -22.86 60.37 4.59
CA PRO A 2 -22.44 59.22 3.79
C PRO A 2 -21.58 59.70 2.62
N ARG A 3 -20.47 59.02 2.35
CA ARG A 3 -19.64 59.27 1.16
C ARG A 3 -20.54 59.11 -0.09
N PRO A 4 -20.59 60.08 -1.01
CA PRO A 4 -21.39 59.94 -2.22
C PRO A 4 -20.89 58.74 -3.05
N GLN A 5 -21.81 57.90 -3.51
CA GLN A 5 -21.48 56.77 -4.37
C GLN A 5 -20.97 57.31 -5.72
N ARG A 6 -19.93 56.68 -6.28
CA ARG A 6 -19.42 57.05 -7.60
C ARG A 6 -20.49 56.81 -8.68
N PRO A 7 -20.64 57.72 -9.66
CA PRO A 7 -21.52 57.49 -10.81
C PRO A 7 -21.12 56.20 -11.55
N VAL A 8 -22.10 55.43 -12.00
CA VAL A 8 -21.92 54.28 -12.89
C VAL A 8 -22.82 54.54 -14.09
N ASP A 9 -22.25 54.59 -15.29
CA ASP A 9 -23.01 54.82 -16.52
C ASP A 9 -23.52 53.46 -17.06
N PRO A 10 -24.84 53.25 -17.19
CA PRO A 10 -25.37 52.00 -17.72
C PRO A 10 -25.00 51.76 -19.20
N ALA A 11 -24.56 52.77 -19.95
CA ALA A 11 -24.12 52.61 -21.33
C ALA A 11 -22.73 51.93 -21.47
N ASP A 12 -21.97 51.80 -20.38
CA ASP A 12 -20.59 51.26 -20.38
C ASP A 12 -20.52 49.72 -20.50
N GLY A 13 -21.65 49.02 -20.37
CA GLY A 13 -21.71 47.55 -20.53
C GLY A 13 -22.76 46.87 -19.64
N ALA A 14 -23.03 45.59 -19.93
CA ALA A 14 -24.08 44.82 -19.25
C ALA A 14 -23.86 44.67 -17.72
N VAL A 15 -22.61 44.69 -17.25
CA VAL A 15 -22.25 44.66 -15.83
C VAL A 15 -22.60 45.98 -15.13
N GLN A 16 -22.35 47.11 -15.80
CA GLN A 16 -22.66 48.45 -15.31
C GLN A 16 -24.18 48.67 -15.30
N GLU A 17 -24.89 48.22 -16.34
CA GLU A 17 -26.35 48.20 -16.40
C GLU A 17 -26.94 47.36 -15.26
N PHE A 18 -26.40 46.16 -15.01
CA PHE A 18 -26.83 45.30 -13.89
C PHE A 18 -26.60 45.96 -12.52
N ALA A 19 -25.46 46.62 -12.33
CA ALA A 19 -25.15 47.33 -11.08
C ALA A 19 -26.06 48.55 -10.86
N VAL A 20 -26.42 49.28 -11.91
CA VAL A 20 -27.41 50.38 -11.86
C VAL A 20 -28.78 49.83 -11.49
N ALA A 21 -29.21 48.72 -12.09
CA ALA A 21 -30.47 48.08 -11.76
C ALA A 21 -30.55 47.64 -10.28
N LEU A 22 -29.45 47.11 -9.71
CA LEU A 22 -29.39 46.79 -8.27
C LEU A 22 -29.50 48.05 -7.38
N ARG A 23 -28.91 49.17 -7.80
CA ARG A 23 -29.05 50.45 -7.08
C ARG A 23 -30.48 50.97 -7.13
N GLU A 24 -31.16 50.84 -8.27
CA GLU A 24 -32.57 51.22 -8.43
C GLU A 24 -33.50 50.34 -7.62
N LEU A 25 -33.24 49.02 -7.55
CA LEU A 25 -34.00 48.12 -6.70
C LEU A 25 -33.86 48.52 -5.22
N ARG A 26 -32.64 48.81 -4.77
CA ARG A 26 -32.39 49.30 -3.42
C ARG A 26 -33.05 50.64 -3.15
N ALA A 27 -33.06 51.56 -4.11
CA ALA A 27 -33.76 52.84 -3.97
C ALA A 27 -35.28 52.64 -3.80
N ARG A 28 -35.88 51.74 -4.61
CA ARG A 28 -37.30 51.35 -4.49
C ARG A 28 -37.64 50.68 -3.15
N ALA A 29 -36.69 49.97 -2.55
CA ALA A 29 -36.82 49.36 -1.23
C ALA A 29 -36.69 50.34 -0.05
N GLY A 30 -36.73 51.66 -0.29
CA GLY A 30 -36.56 52.69 0.73
C GLY A 30 -35.10 53.09 1.00
N GLY A 31 -34.18 52.69 0.12
CA GLY A 31 -32.76 53.09 0.19
C GLY A 31 -31.99 52.60 1.42
N PRO A 32 -32.14 51.34 1.89
CA PRO A 32 -31.46 50.85 3.09
C PRO A 32 -29.94 51.05 2.99
N THR A 33 -29.27 51.35 4.11
CA THR A 33 -27.81 51.49 4.11
C THR A 33 -27.14 50.14 3.87
N TYR A 34 -25.93 50.13 3.31
CA TYR A 34 -25.18 48.87 3.11
C TYR A 34 -24.93 48.11 4.43
N ARG A 35 -24.86 48.82 5.57
CA ARG A 35 -24.79 48.20 6.90
C ARG A 35 -26.07 47.43 7.25
N SER A 36 -27.24 48.02 6.96
CA SER A 36 -28.52 47.33 7.18
C SER A 36 -28.71 46.13 6.23
N LEU A 37 -28.26 46.23 4.98
CA LEU A 37 -28.28 45.08 4.05
C LEU A 37 -27.31 43.97 4.48
N ALA A 38 -26.16 44.31 5.04
CA ALA A 38 -25.20 43.34 5.58
C ALA A 38 -25.81 42.52 6.73
N GLU A 39 -26.53 43.17 7.65
CA GLU A 39 -27.23 42.49 8.75
C GLU A 39 -28.34 41.55 8.24
N ARG A 40 -29.03 41.91 7.15
CA ARG A 40 -30.11 41.09 6.57
C ARG A 40 -29.61 39.91 5.74
N THR A 41 -28.42 40.00 5.16
CA THR A 41 -27.88 38.99 4.23
C THR A 41 -26.75 38.15 4.84
N GLY A 42 -26.16 38.59 5.94
CA GLY A 42 -24.93 38.01 6.50
C GLY A 42 -23.66 38.33 5.69
N LEU A 43 -23.75 39.13 4.63
CA LEU A 43 -22.63 39.50 3.76
C LEU A 43 -21.96 40.80 4.24
N SER A 44 -20.67 40.98 3.96
CA SER A 44 -19.95 42.18 4.41
C SER A 44 -20.40 43.45 3.67
N VAL A 45 -20.31 44.60 4.35
CA VAL A 45 -20.66 45.92 3.79
C VAL A 45 -19.85 46.23 2.52
N SER A 46 -18.58 45.84 2.46
CA SER A 46 -17.74 46.01 1.27
C SER A 46 -18.22 45.17 0.10
N THR A 47 -18.62 43.93 0.33
CA THR A 47 -19.12 43.01 -0.71
C THR A 47 -20.41 43.55 -1.34
N LEU A 48 -21.34 44.06 -0.53
CA LEU A 48 -22.59 44.65 -1.03
C LEU A 48 -22.36 45.98 -1.74
N ALA A 49 -21.43 46.81 -1.25
CA ALA A 49 -21.05 48.05 -1.92
C ALA A 49 -20.36 47.79 -3.26
N ASP A 50 -19.52 46.76 -3.36
CA ASP A 50 -18.86 46.35 -4.58
C ASP A 50 -19.83 45.70 -5.59
N ALA A 51 -20.83 44.95 -5.11
CA ALA A 51 -21.87 44.35 -5.96
C ALA A 51 -22.67 45.42 -6.73
N ALA A 52 -22.97 46.54 -6.07
CA ALA A 52 -23.59 47.70 -6.68
C ALA A 52 -22.56 48.66 -7.31
N GLY A 53 -21.27 48.28 -7.39
CA GLY A 53 -20.17 49.15 -7.80
C GLY A 53 -19.93 49.21 -9.31
N GLY A 54 -20.47 48.28 -10.09
CA GLY A 54 -20.33 48.23 -11.56
C GLY A 54 -18.93 47.91 -12.09
N ARG A 55 -17.99 47.50 -11.21
CA ARG A 55 -16.60 47.18 -11.59
C ARG A 55 -16.40 45.75 -12.09
N ARG A 56 -17.26 44.83 -11.64
CA ARG A 56 -17.29 43.40 -12.00
C ARG A 56 -18.67 42.86 -11.65
N LEU A 57 -19.12 41.81 -12.33
CA LEU A 57 -20.38 41.16 -12.00
C LEU A 57 -20.28 40.55 -10.59
N PRO A 58 -21.20 40.85 -9.65
CA PRO A 58 -21.23 40.17 -8.35
C PRO A 58 -21.44 38.67 -8.55
N THR A 59 -21.02 37.84 -7.59
CA THR A 59 -21.32 36.40 -7.67
C THR A 59 -22.83 36.16 -7.60
N PHE A 60 -23.30 35.06 -8.20
CA PHE A 60 -24.74 34.72 -8.23
C PHE A 60 -25.39 34.80 -6.85
N ALA A 61 -24.76 34.20 -5.83
CA ALA A 61 -25.25 34.21 -4.46
C ALA A 61 -25.35 35.63 -3.87
N VAL A 62 -24.37 36.51 -4.17
CA VAL A 62 -24.38 37.90 -3.69
C VAL A 62 -25.45 38.72 -4.42
N ALA A 63 -25.60 38.53 -5.74
CA ALA A 63 -26.59 39.25 -6.54
C ALA A 63 -28.02 38.91 -6.11
N VAL A 64 -28.32 37.62 -5.92
CA VAL A 64 -29.62 37.14 -5.46
C VAL A 64 -29.90 37.57 -4.02
N ALA A 65 -28.94 37.38 -3.10
CA ALA A 65 -29.11 37.81 -1.71
C ALA A 65 -29.32 39.33 -1.59
N TYR A 66 -28.61 40.13 -2.38
CA TYR A 66 -28.80 41.58 -2.45
C TYR A 66 -30.21 41.93 -2.94
N ALA A 67 -30.66 41.28 -4.03
CA ALA A 67 -31.96 41.55 -4.63
C ALA A 67 -33.11 41.16 -3.68
N VAL A 68 -33.06 39.96 -3.09
CA VAL A 68 -34.06 39.47 -2.12
C VAL A 68 -34.11 40.36 -0.88
N ALA A 69 -32.96 40.80 -0.36
CA ALA A 69 -32.91 41.72 0.80
C ALA A 69 -33.47 43.12 0.49
N CYS A 70 -33.55 43.49 -0.79
CA CYS A 70 -34.21 44.70 -1.29
C CYS A 70 -35.65 44.43 -1.78
N GLY A 71 -36.21 43.24 -1.57
CA GLY A 71 -37.58 42.89 -1.97
C GLY A 71 -37.76 42.59 -3.47
N GLY A 72 -36.67 42.29 -4.19
CA GLY A 72 -36.73 41.80 -5.57
C GLY A 72 -37.02 40.29 -5.64
N ASP A 73 -37.61 39.85 -6.75
CA ASP A 73 -37.89 38.44 -7.00
C ASP A 73 -36.61 37.65 -7.30
N GLU A 74 -36.40 36.55 -6.58
CA GLU A 74 -35.21 35.72 -6.69
C GLU A 74 -35.04 35.12 -8.10
N HIS A 75 -36.12 34.66 -8.73
CA HIS A 75 -36.05 34.01 -10.04
C HIS A 75 -35.79 35.01 -11.15
N GLU A 76 -36.39 36.20 -11.07
CA GLU A 76 -36.16 37.30 -12.02
C GLU A 76 -34.71 37.78 -11.96
N TRP A 77 -34.18 38.02 -10.76
CA TRP A 77 -32.81 38.51 -10.59
C TRP A 77 -31.77 37.43 -10.88
N ALA A 78 -32.09 36.16 -10.63
CA ALA A 78 -31.28 35.03 -11.08
C ALA A 78 -31.22 34.96 -12.62
N ALA A 79 -32.34 35.17 -13.32
CA ALA A 79 -32.37 35.16 -14.79
C ALA A 79 -31.62 36.35 -15.40
N ARG A 80 -31.79 37.56 -14.84
CA ARG A 80 -31.03 38.75 -15.24
C ARG A 80 -29.53 38.56 -15.05
N TRP A 81 -29.12 37.98 -13.91
CA TRP A 81 -27.72 37.69 -13.65
C TRP A 81 -27.14 36.70 -14.67
N ARG A 82 -27.87 35.61 -14.98
CA ARG A 82 -27.45 34.63 -16.00
C ARG A 82 -27.28 35.26 -17.37
N THR A 83 -28.20 36.13 -17.76
CA THR A 83 -28.13 36.83 -19.07
C THR A 83 -26.85 37.68 -19.18
N VAL A 84 -26.46 38.36 -18.10
CA VAL A 84 -25.23 39.17 -18.08
C VAL A 84 -23.98 38.28 -17.99
N ALA A 85 -24.04 37.18 -17.24
CA ALA A 85 -22.95 36.21 -17.12
C ALA A 85 -22.71 35.42 -18.43
N GLU A 86 -23.76 35.17 -19.22
CA GLU A 86 -23.69 34.54 -20.55
C GLU A 86 -23.12 35.50 -21.61
N GLY A 87 -23.20 36.81 -21.37
CA GLY A 87 -22.66 37.87 -22.24
C GLY A 87 -21.20 38.25 -22.00
N GLU A 88 -20.53 37.74 -20.95
CA GLU A 88 -19.08 37.90 -20.80
C GLU A 88 -18.35 37.02 -21.82
N ALA A 89 -17.68 37.66 -22.77
CA ALA A 89 -16.96 37.01 -23.86
C ALA A 89 -16.01 35.91 -23.36
N THR A 90 -16.23 34.69 -23.87
CA THR A 90 -15.35 33.54 -23.68
C THR A 90 -13.94 33.83 -24.17
N PRO A 91 -12.87 33.54 -23.41
CA PRO A 91 -11.52 33.61 -23.96
C PRO A 91 -11.36 32.58 -25.08
N ASP A 92 -11.04 33.06 -26.29
CA ASP A 92 -10.97 32.29 -27.55
C ASP A 92 -9.80 31.29 -27.62
N ARG A 93 -8.84 31.34 -26.68
CA ARG A 93 -7.62 30.52 -26.71
C ARG A 93 -7.56 29.51 -25.55
N ALA A 94 -7.54 28.22 -25.89
CA ALA A 94 -7.42 27.14 -24.91
C ALA A 94 -6.02 27.09 -24.26
N PRO A 95 -5.91 26.96 -22.92
CA PRO A 95 -4.64 26.91 -22.19
C PRO A 95 -3.89 25.58 -22.33
N TYR A 96 -4.62 24.49 -22.59
CA TYR A 96 -4.05 23.14 -22.78
C TYR A 96 -4.21 22.70 -24.23
N ARG A 97 -3.31 21.84 -24.71
CA ARG A 97 -3.24 21.40 -26.12
C ARG A 97 -3.82 20.01 -26.37
N GLY A 98 -4.33 19.37 -25.33
CA GLY A 98 -4.83 18.01 -25.41
C GLY A 98 -3.71 17.05 -25.79
N MET A 99 -4.03 16.11 -26.67
CA MET A 99 -3.08 15.14 -27.21
C MET A 99 -2.05 15.77 -28.15
N ALA A 100 -2.09 17.08 -28.43
CA ALA A 100 -1.08 17.76 -29.23
C ALA A 100 0.06 18.27 -28.33
N GLY A 101 1.30 18.17 -28.83
CA GLY A 101 2.44 18.84 -28.21
C GLY A 101 2.33 20.37 -28.32
N PHE A 102 2.93 21.08 -27.36
CA PHE A 102 3.05 22.54 -27.42
C PHE A 102 4.04 22.93 -28.53
N ARG A 103 3.67 23.90 -29.36
CA ARG A 103 4.54 24.42 -30.44
C ARG A 103 5.17 25.74 -30.05
N GLY A 104 6.09 26.27 -30.86
CA GLY A 104 6.78 27.55 -30.57
C GLY A 104 5.86 28.75 -30.42
N GLN A 105 4.67 28.73 -31.03
CA GLN A 105 3.62 29.73 -30.85
C GLN A 105 2.86 29.63 -29.51
N ASP A 106 3.07 28.54 -28.77
CA ASP A 106 2.45 28.24 -27.48
C ASP A 106 3.44 28.42 -26.31
N ALA A 107 4.58 29.06 -26.56
CA ALA A 107 5.64 29.29 -25.57
C ALA A 107 5.14 30.02 -24.33
N ASP A 108 4.15 30.89 -24.49
CA ASP A 108 3.49 31.64 -23.42
C ASP A 108 2.52 30.80 -22.57
N LEU A 109 2.26 29.55 -22.98
CA LEU A 109 1.42 28.57 -22.29
C LEU A 109 2.22 27.35 -21.79
N PHE A 110 3.54 27.30 -22.02
CA PHE A 110 4.40 26.18 -21.66
C PHE A 110 5.15 26.46 -20.34
N PHE A 111 4.76 25.77 -19.27
CA PHE A 111 5.28 25.96 -17.91
C PHE A 111 5.67 24.64 -17.26
N GLY A 112 6.47 24.69 -16.19
CA GLY A 112 6.87 23.52 -15.40
C GLY A 112 8.11 22.79 -15.92
N ARG A 113 8.91 23.41 -16.80
CA ARG A 113 10.18 22.85 -17.35
C ARG A 113 11.28 23.90 -17.47
N GLU A 114 11.17 25.01 -16.77
CA GLU A 114 12.05 26.18 -16.90
C GLU A 114 13.51 25.83 -16.64
N HIS A 115 13.78 24.99 -15.62
CA HIS A 115 15.12 24.54 -15.29
C HIS A 115 15.73 23.69 -16.42
N LEU A 116 14.97 22.71 -16.93
CA LEU A 116 15.39 21.82 -17.99
C LEU A 116 15.59 22.56 -19.33
N VAL A 117 14.75 23.57 -19.63
CA VAL A 117 14.94 24.44 -20.80
C VAL A 117 16.23 25.26 -20.67
N ALA A 118 16.53 25.79 -19.48
CA ALA A 118 17.75 26.56 -19.24
C ALA A 118 19.00 25.70 -19.39
N GLU A 119 19.00 24.49 -18.81
CA GLU A 119 20.09 23.52 -18.95
C GLU A 119 20.31 23.14 -20.42
N LEU A 120 19.25 22.76 -21.13
CA LEU A 120 19.33 22.36 -22.53
C LEU A 120 19.84 23.52 -23.41
N ALA A 121 19.34 24.74 -23.19
CA ALA A 121 19.81 25.91 -23.93
C ALA A 121 21.28 26.26 -23.63
N GLY A 122 21.77 25.98 -22.42
CA GLY A 122 23.19 26.10 -22.06
C GLY A 122 24.05 25.12 -22.86
N ARG A 123 23.72 23.83 -22.75
CA ARG A 123 24.45 22.74 -23.43
C ARG A 123 24.48 22.88 -24.95
N VAL A 124 23.37 23.31 -25.55
CA VAL A 124 23.30 23.55 -27.01
C VAL A 124 24.23 24.68 -27.45
N ARG A 125 24.55 25.66 -26.60
CA ARG A 125 25.51 26.73 -26.95
C ARG A 125 26.97 26.28 -26.82
N GLU A 126 27.24 25.34 -25.93
CA GLU A 126 28.60 24.88 -25.60
C GLU A 126 29.05 23.69 -26.44
N HIS A 127 28.11 22.89 -26.94
CA HIS A 127 28.42 21.64 -27.62
C HIS A 127 27.81 21.57 -29.04
N PRO A 128 28.54 21.01 -30.02
CA PRO A 128 28.08 20.91 -31.40
C PRO A 128 26.94 19.92 -31.58
N VAL A 129 26.85 18.88 -30.75
CA VAL A 129 25.77 17.88 -30.78
C VAL A 129 25.25 17.68 -29.35
N THR A 130 23.93 17.75 -29.17
CA THR A 130 23.24 17.50 -27.91
C THR A 130 22.18 16.44 -28.10
N VAL A 131 22.19 15.39 -27.28
CA VAL A 131 21.19 14.31 -27.37
C VAL A 131 20.19 14.43 -26.23
N VAL A 132 18.90 14.58 -26.56
CA VAL A 132 17.80 14.68 -25.60
C VAL A 132 17.09 13.33 -25.52
N LEU A 133 17.27 12.65 -24.39
CA LEU A 133 16.74 11.31 -24.14
C LEU A 133 15.51 11.35 -23.24
N GLY A 134 14.57 10.44 -23.43
CA GLY A 134 13.47 10.28 -22.48
C GLY A 134 12.40 9.31 -22.97
N ALA A 135 11.55 8.86 -22.06
CA ALA A 135 10.43 7.98 -22.40
C ALA A 135 9.43 8.63 -23.38
N SER A 136 8.63 7.81 -24.05
CA SER A 136 7.52 8.33 -24.85
C SER A 136 6.49 9.03 -23.94
N GLY A 137 5.94 10.16 -24.39
CA GLY A 137 5.03 10.97 -23.58
C GLY A 137 5.67 11.80 -22.45
N ALA A 138 7.00 11.78 -22.28
CA ALA A 138 7.71 12.60 -21.28
C ALA A 138 7.75 14.12 -21.61
N GLY A 139 7.29 14.51 -22.80
CA GLY A 139 7.19 15.91 -23.23
C GLY A 139 8.37 16.44 -24.06
N LYS A 140 9.23 15.57 -24.62
CA LYS A 140 10.42 15.97 -25.41
C LYS A 140 10.12 16.95 -26.55
N SER A 141 9.13 16.65 -27.39
CA SER A 141 8.76 17.52 -28.52
C SER A 141 8.24 18.90 -28.06
N SER A 142 7.44 18.93 -26.99
CA SER A 142 6.98 20.19 -26.38
C SER A 142 8.15 20.98 -25.78
N LEU A 143 9.10 20.31 -25.12
CA LEU A 143 10.31 20.92 -24.56
C LEU A 143 11.15 21.57 -25.66
N LEU A 144 11.29 20.91 -26.82
CA LEU A 144 12.08 21.42 -27.94
C LEU A 144 11.37 22.56 -28.68
N ALA A 145 10.08 22.39 -28.98
CA ALA A 145 9.32 23.32 -29.80
C ALA A 145 8.85 24.56 -29.02
N ALA A 146 8.33 24.39 -27.80
CA ALA A 146 7.78 25.49 -26.98
C ALA A 146 8.74 25.99 -25.89
N GLY A 147 9.75 25.21 -25.52
CA GLY A 147 10.79 25.62 -24.55
C GLY A 147 12.07 26.12 -25.22
N LEU A 148 12.81 25.20 -25.85
CA LEU A 148 14.15 25.46 -26.41
C LEU A 148 14.12 26.46 -27.57
N ALA A 149 13.22 26.29 -28.54
CA ALA A 149 13.18 27.15 -29.72
C ALA A 149 12.93 28.64 -29.37
N PRO A 150 11.99 28.98 -28.46
CA PRO A 150 11.85 30.34 -27.93
C PRO A 150 13.05 30.82 -27.12
N ALA A 151 13.68 29.96 -26.29
CA ALA A 151 14.87 30.31 -25.52
C ALA A 151 16.10 30.65 -26.40
N LEU A 152 16.12 30.13 -27.63
CA LEU A 152 17.16 30.37 -28.64
C LEU A 152 16.70 31.31 -29.77
N LYS A 153 15.71 32.18 -29.53
CA LYS A 153 15.14 33.10 -30.53
C LYS A 153 16.16 33.95 -31.29
N SER A 154 17.34 34.21 -30.72
CA SER A 154 18.45 34.94 -31.36
C SER A 154 19.07 34.19 -32.56
N VAL A 155 19.00 32.86 -32.58
CA VAL A 155 19.57 32.00 -33.63
C VAL A 155 18.52 31.24 -34.45
N ARG A 156 17.24 31.28 -34.04
CA ARG A 156 16.07 30.65 -34.70
C ARG A 156 16.31 29.18 -35.07
N PRO A 157 16.14 28.25 -34.13
CA PRO A 157 16.30 26.83 -34.41
C PRO A 157 15.33 26.36 -35.50
N VAL A 158 15.83 25.52 -36.41
CA VAL A 158 15.01 24.82 -37.39
C VAL A 158 14.70 23.44 -36.82
N ILE A 159 13.42 23.12 -36.66
CA ILE A 159 12.97 21.80 -36.19
C ILE A 159 12.54 20.99 -37.41
N VAL A 160 13.10 19.80 -37.56
CA VAL A 160 12.81 18.84 -38.63
C VAL A 160 12.57 17.46 -38.03
N THR A 161 11.91 16.60 -38.80
CA THR A 161 11.87 15.15 -38.56
C THR A 161 12.83 14.45 -39.53
N PRO A 162 13.25 13.20 -39.26
CA PRO A 162 14.12 12.46 -40.19
C PRO A 162 13.55 12.27 -41.60
N ALA A 163 12.23 12.37 -41.77
CA ALA A 163 11.57 12.34 -43.09
C ALA A 163 11.76 13.63 -43.92
N ASP A 164 12.17 14.73 -43.28
CA ASP A 164 12.38 16.02 -43.96
C ASP A 164 13.80 16.11 -44.56
N SER A 165 13.93 16.79 -45.69
CA SER A 165 15.25 17.11 -46.24
C SER A 165 16.02 18.07 -45.32
N LEU A 166 17.27 17.75 -44.97
CA LEU A 166 18.11 18.60 -44.13
C LEU A 166 18.26 20.01 -44.73
N PRO A 167 18.04 21.08 -43.95
CA PRO A 167 18.14 22.44 -44.45
C PRO A 167 19.57 22.79 -44.86
N ALA A 168 19.72 23.55 -45.95
CA ALA A 168 21.03 23.96 -46.46
C ALA A 168 21.80 24.84 -45.45
N LYS A 169 21.12 25.72 -44.69
CA LYS A 169 21.71 26.60 -43.68
C LYS A 169 20.84 26.70 -42.43
N ALA A 170 21.38 26.30 -41.28
CA ALA A 170 20.80 26.49 -39.95
C ALA A 170 21.93 26.64 -38.92
N LYS A 171 21.81 27.58 -37.97
CA LYS A 171 22.76 27.71 -36.84
C LYS A 171 22.48 26.69 -35.75
N VAL A 172 21.21 26.38 -35.52
CA VAL A 172 20.75 25.30 -34.63
C VAL A 172 19.74 24.47 -35.39
N LEU A 173 19.96 23.17 -35.45
CA LEU A 173 19.10 22.19 -36.10
C LEU A 173 18.60 21.21 -35.05
N VAL A 174 17.29 21.10 -34.89
CA VAL A 174 16.66 20.14 -33.99
C VAL A 174 16.06 19.04 -34.85
N VAL A 175 16.49 17.80 -34.66
CA VAL A 175 15.87 16.62 -35.25
C VAL A 175 15.01 16.00 -34.16
N ASP A 176 13.70 16.27 -34.23
CA ASP A 176 12.71 15.66 -33.33
C ASP A 176 12.29 14.29 -33.89
N GLN A 177 11.77 13.41 -33.02
CA GLN A 177 11.41 12.04 -33.38
C GLN A 177 12.54 11.29 -34.09
N PHE A 178 13.77 11.42 -33.60
CA PHE A 178 14.96 10.87 -34.24
C PHE A 178 14.91 9.35 -34.43
N GLU A 179 14.13 8.65 -33.59
CA GLU A 179 13.86 7.22 -33.74
C GLU A 179 13.29 6.84 -35.12
N GLU A 180 12.61 7.76 -35.82
CA GLU A 180 12.04 7.51 -37.16
C GLU A 180 13.12 7.16 -38.19
N LEU A 181 14.35 7.60 -37.97
CA LEU A 181 15.48 7.24 -38.83
C LEU A 181 15.77 5.72 -38.80
N PHE A 182 15.47 5.05 -37.68
CA PHE A 182 15.68 3.61 -37.53
C PHE A 182 14.48 2.79 -38.02
N THR A 183 13.33 3.41 -38.24
CA THR A 183 12.10 2.72 -38.67
C THR A 183 11.74 2.98 -40.13
N GLN A 184 12.07 4.17 -40.67
CA GLN A 184 11.66 4.60 -42.01
C GLN A 184 12.77 4.46 -43.07
N HIS A 185 14.05 4.31 -42.68
CA HIS A 185 15.20 4.29 -43.60
C HIS A 185 16.01 3.00 -43.50
N GLY A 186 16.50 2.49 -44.63
CA GLY A 186 17.44 1.36 -44.66
C GLY A 186 18.84 1.76 -44.16
N ASP A 187 19.65 0.78 -43.74
CA ASP A 187 20.94 1.02 -43.08
C ASP A 187 21.86 1.98 -43.86
N ALA A 188 21.96 1.83 -45.19
CA ALA A 188 22.82 2.66 -46.03
C ALA A 188 22.30 4.12 -46.22
N GLU A 189 21.00 4.35 -46.11
CA GLU A 189 20.41 5.70 -46.18
C GLU A 189 20.51 6.41 -44.83
N ARG A 190 20.31 5.66 -43.74
CA ARG A 190 20.52 6.11 -42.37
C ARG A 190 21.95 6.60 -42.16
N ASP A 191 22.96 5.79 -42.50
CA ASP A 191 24.36 6.17 -42.27
C ASP A 191 24.73 7.42 -43.08
N ARG A 192 24.24 7.53 -44.32
CA ARG A 192 24.42 8.74 -45.15
C ARG A 192 23.77 9.98 -44.53
N TYR A 193 22.59 9.84 -43.95
CA TYR A 193 21.90 10.93 -43.25
C TYR A 193 22.66 11.35 -41.99
N LEU A 194 23.14 10.39 -41.19
CA LEU A 194 23.92 10.63 -39.97
C LEU A 194 25.25 11.31 -40.28
N ASP A 195 25.98 10.82 -41.28
CA ASP A 195 27.25 11.42 -41.72
C ASP A 195 27.04 12.86 -42.22
N ALA A 196 25.99 13.09 -43.01
CA ALA A 196 25.65 14.42 -43.50
C ALA A 196 25.24 15.39 -42.37
N LEU A 197 24.60 14.87 -41.31
CA LEU A 197 24.17 15.64 -40.14
C LEU A 197 25.35 16.00 -39.23
N LEU A 198 26.23 15.03 -38.94
CA LEU A 198 27.37 15.19 -38.04
C LEU A 198 28.56 15.92 -38.69
N ALA A 199 28.65 15.96 -40.02
CA ALA A 199 29.69 16.71 -40.73
C ALA A 199 29.53 18.25 -40.64
N ARG A 200 28.41 18.75 -40.09
CA ARG A 200 28.06 20.19 -40.06
C ARG A 200 28.75 20.93 -38.90
N ARG A 201 30.00 21.37 -39.12
CA ARG A 201 30.82 22.04 -38.08
C ARG A 201 30.31 23.40 -37.60
N ASP A 202 29.50 24.10 -38.41
CA ASP A 202 28.95 25.44 -38.08
C ASP A 202 27.48 25.39 -37.62
N THR A 203 26.95 24.20 -37.33
CA THR A 203 25.56 23.99 -36.89
C THR A 203 25.55 23.22 -35.57
N HIS A 204 24.85 23.74 -34.55
CA HIS A 204 24.55 22.96 -33.34
C HIS A 204 23.37 22.03 -33.61
N VAL A 205 23.55 20.72 -33.42
CA VAL A 205 22.55 19.69 -33.68
C VAL A 205 21.94 19.21 -32.36
N VAL A 206 20.62 19.15 -32.29
CA VAL A 206 19.88 18.60 -31.15
C VAL A 206 19.09 17.40 -31.62
N LEU A 207 19.32 16.23 -31.02
CA LEU A 207 18.66 14.97 -31.40
C LEU A 207 17.69 14.57 -30.30
N ALA A 208 16.40 14.52 -30.60
CA ALA A 208 15.39 14.03 -29.66
C ALA A 208 15.19 12.54 -29.86
N VAL A 209 15.64 11.73 -28.91
CA VAL A 209 15.66 10.27 -29.04
C VAL A 209 14.83 9.66 -27.92
N ARG A 210 14.05 8.62 -28.24
CA ARG A 210 13.44 7.80 -27.17
C ARG A 210 14.49 6.93 -26.48
N ALA A 211 14.34 6.75 -25.17
CA ALA A 211 15.30 6.01 -24.35
C ALA A 211 15.52 4.55 -24.79
N ASP A 212 14.51 3.91 -25.40
CA ASP A 212 14.61 2.55 -25.95
C ASP A 212 15.47 2.44 -27.22
N TYR A 213 15.77 3.57 -27.88
CA TYR A 213 16.67 3.62 -29.05
C TYR A 213 18.11 3.99 -28.66
N TYR A 214 18.43 4.07 -27.37
CA TYR A 214 19.78 4.39 -26.88
C TYR A 214 20.83 3.42 -27.44
N GLY A 215 20.58 2.10 -27.34
CA GLY A 215 21.50 1.08 -27.83
C GLY A 215 21.75 1.19 -29.33
N ARG A 216 20.67 1.43 -30.11
CA ARG A 216 20.76 1.61 -31.58
C ARG A 216 21.54 2.87 -31.96
N CYS A 217 21.42 3.95 -31.20
CA CYS A 217 22.23 5.16 -31.43
C CYS A 217 23.70 4.95 -31.08
N ALA A 218 24.00 4.09 -30.10
CA ALA A 218 25.37 3.77 -29.70
C ALA A 218 26.13 2.89 -30.71
N GLU A 219 25.43 2.24 -31.64
CA GLU A 219 26.03 1.46 -32.73
C GLU A 219 26.77 2.35 -33.75
N HIS A 220 26.39 3.63 -33.88
CA HIS A 220 27.04 4.59 -34.78
C HIS A 220 28.18 5.35 -34.07
N PRO A 221 29.45 5.30 -34.55
CA PRO A 221 30.60 5.88 -33.85
C PRO A 221 30.46 7.36 -33.49
N GLY A 222 29.96 8.19 -34.42
CA GLY A 222 29.79 9.63 -34.19
C GLY A 222 28.67 10.00 -33.22
N LEU A 223 27.65 9.14 -33.07
CA LEU A 223 26.58 9.33 -32.09
C LEU A 223 26.99 8.79 -30.71
N ALA A 224 27.75 7.70 -30.66
CA ALA A 224 28.29 7.15 -29.43
C ALA A 224 29.23 8.13 -28.69
N GLU A 225 29.93 8.99 -29.43
CA GLU A 225 30.73 10.09 -28.87
C GLU A 225 29.82 11.19 -28.30
N ALA A 226 28.81 11.62 -29.06
CA ALA A 226 27.85 12.64 -28.62
C ALA A 226 27.03 12.20 -27.38
N LEU A 227 26.61 10.93 -27.33
CA LEU A 227 25.90 10.34 -26.19
C LEU A 227 26.75 10.33 -24.91
N ARG A 228 28.07 10.11 -25.05
CA ARG A 228 29.01 10.15 -23.91
C ARG A 228 29.32 11.58 -23.46
N ALA A 229 29.44 12.51 -24.40
CA ALA A 229 29.89 13.86 -24.11
C ALA A 229 28.75 14.79 -23.65
N ASN A 230 27.55 14.68 -24.24
CA ASN A 230 26.51 15.68 -24.05
C ASN A 230 25.09 15.15 -24.29
N GLN A 231 24.54 14.51 -23.25
CA GLN A 231 23.15 14.06 -23.20
C GLN A 231 22.35 14.77 -22.10
N VAL A 232 21.06 15.00 -22.36
CA VAL A 232 20.08 15.56 -21.43
C VAL A 232 18.93 14.57 -21.27
N LEU A 233 18.68 14.12 -20.05
CA LEU A 233 17.60 13.18 -19.74
C LEU A 233 16.32 13.93 -19.34
N VAL A 234 15.25 13.70 -20.08
CA VAL A 234 13.89 14.20 -19.78
C VAL A 234 13.17 13.16 -18.94
N GLY A 235 13.26 13.32 -17.61
CA GLY A 235 12.54 12.52 -16.61
C GLY A 235 11.07 12.92 -16.44
N PRO A 236 10.32 12.23 -15.57
CA PRO A 236 8.97 12.66 -15.17
C PRO A 236 8.99 14.06 -14.54
N MET A 237 7.86 14.77 -14.58
CA MET A 237 7.73 16.06 -13.90
C MET A 237 7.68 15.85 -12.38
N SER A 238 8.33 16.72 -11.60
CA SER A 238 8.10 16.79 -10.15
C SER A 238 6.68 17.28 -9.85
N GLU A 239 6.21 17.14 -8.60
CA GLU A 239 4.88 17.65 -8.22
C GLU A 239 4.75 19.16 -8.39
N ASP A 240 5.84 19.90 -8.14
CA ASP A 240 5.88 21.35 -8.31
C ASP A 240 5.88 21.74 -9.80
N GLU A 241 6.67 21.04 -10.62
CA GLU A 241 6.67 21.21 -12.07
C GLU A 241 5.29 20.93 -12.67
N LEU A 242 4.63 19.85 -12.22
CA LEU A 242 3.31 19.46 -12.67
C LEU A 242 2.24 20.45 -12.22
N ARG A 243 2.34 20.97 -10.99
CA ARG A 243 1.45 22.03 -10.47
C ARG A 243 1.57 23.31 -11.30
N ASP A 244 2.78 23.69 -11.69
CA ASP A 244 3.04 24.83 -12.55
C ASP A 244 2.48 24.61 -13.96
N ALA A 245 2.69 23.42 -14.53
CA ALA A 245 2.16 23.02 -15.82
C ALA A 245 0.61 22.98 -15.85
N LEU A 246 -0.05 22.87 -14.69
CA LEU A 246 -1.50 22.91 -14.57
C LEU A 246 -2.03 24.33 -14.37
N THR A 247 -1.47 25.07 -13.42
CA THR A 247 -2.07 26.34 -12.95
C THR A 247 -1.67 27.54 -13.79
N ARG A 248 -0.42 27.59 -14.28
CA ARG A 248 0.12 28.77 -14.97
C ARG A 248 -0.39 28.94 -16.40
N PRO A 249 -0.60 27.90 -17.23
CA PRO A 249 -1.23 28.08 -18.54
C PRO A 249 -2.66 28.63 -18.44
N ALA A 250 -3.44 28.17 -17.45
CA ALA A 250 -4.77 28.69 -17.18
C ALA A 250 -4.72 30.17 -16.76
N ALA A 251 -3.81 30.53 -15.85
CA ALA A 251 -3.63 31.91 -15.42
C ALA A 251 -3.22 32.84 -16.58
N ALA A 252 -2.37 32.36 -17.50
CA ALA A 252 -1.91 33.12 -18.67
C ALA A 252 -3.05 33.54 -19.62
N VAL A 253 -4.16 32.79 -19.65
CA VAL A 253 -5.36 33.11 -20.45
C VAL A 253 -6.51 33.67 -19.59
N GLY A 254 -6.23 34.10 -18.35
CA GLY A 254 -7.20 34.72 -17.46
C GLY A 254 -8.15 33.74 -16.76
N LEU A 255 -7.80 32.45 -16.67
CA LEU A 255 -8.55 31.42 -15.95
C LEU A 255 -7.90 31.08 -14.61
N SER A 256 -8.69 30.69 -13.63
CA SER A 256 -8.20 30.11 -12.37
C SER A 256 -8.50 28.61 -12.30
N VAL A 257 -7.65 27.87 -11.60
CA VAL A 257 -7.82 26.42 -11.38
C VAL A 257 -8.17 26.20 -9.91
N GLU A 258 -9.23 25.46 -9.65
CA GLU A 258 -9.65 25.10 -8.30
C GLU A 258 -8.57 24.28 -7.58
N ARG A 259 -8.34 24.55 -6.29
CA ARG A 259 -7.33 23.83 -5.50
C ARG A 259 -7.60 22.33 -5.41
N ALA A 260 -8.88 21.95 -5.29
CA ALA A 260 -9.30 20.56 -5.25
C ALA A 260 -8.96 19.83 -6.57
N LEU A 261 -9.16 20.48 -7.72
CA LEU A 261 -8.78 19.95 -9.04
C LEU A 261 -7.28 19.68 -9.13
N VAL A 262 -6.44 20.62 -8.68
CA VAL A 262 -4.98 20.44 -8.67
C VAL A 262 -4.57 19.24 -7.81
N ALA A 263 -5.14 19.10 -6.61
CA ALA A 263 -4.83 17.98 -5.72
C ALA A 263 -5.22 16.62 -6.34
N THR A 264 -6.42 16.51 -6.89
CA THR A 264 -6.91 15.28 -7.55
C THR A 264 -6.05 14.90 -8.75
N VAL A 265 -5.71 15.87 -9.61
CA VAL A 265 -4.86 15.64 -10.77
C VAL A 265 -3.45 15.19 -10.38
N LEU A 266 -2.83 15.81 -9.37
CA LEU A 266 -1.52 15.39 -8.88
C LEU A 266 -1.57 13.96 -8.35
N GLN A 267 -2.63 13.58 -7.64
CA GLN A 267 -2.83 12.22 -7.16
C GLN A 267 -3.01 11.22 -8.29
N GLU A 268 -3.85 11.51 -9.31
CA GLU A 268 -4.07 10.62 -10.45
C GLU A 268 -2.83 10.46 -11.32
N ALA A 269 -1.98 11.49 -11.44
CA ALA A 269 -0.78 11.45 -12.29
C ALA A 269 0.44 10.75 -11.64
N ARG A 270 0.44 10.52 -10.32
CA ARG A 270 1.57 9.90 -9.60
C ARG A 270 1.91 8.50 -10.13
N GLY A 271 3.20 8.26 -10.37
CA GLY A 271 3.72 6.95 -10.80
C GLY A 271 3.38 6.52 -12.23
N ARG A 272 2.65 7.34 -13.01
CA ARG A 272 2.24 7.00 -14.37
C ARG A 272 3.26 7.46 -15.41
N ALA A 273 3.91 6.52 -16.10
CA ALA A 273 4.79 6.84 -17.22
C ALA A 273 4.00 7.39 -18.42
N GLY A 274 4.49 8.45 -19.07
CA GLY A 274 3.88 9.01 -20.29
C GLY A 274 2.53 9.69 -20.09
N VAL A 275 2.18 10.12 -18.87
CA VAL A 275 0.87 10.67 -18.50
C VAL A 275 0.57 12.08 -19.04
N LEU A 276 1.60 12.84 -19.46
CA LEU A 276 1.46 14.26 -19.79
C LEU A 276 0.50 14.57 -20.96
N PRO A 277 0.48 13.82 -22.08
CA PRO A 277 -0.50 14.03 -23.14
C PRO A 277 -1.94 13.75 -22.68
N LEU A 278 -2.14 12.70 -21.88
CA LEU A 278 -3.45 12.33 -21.32
C LEU A 278 -3.95 13.40 -20.35
N LEU A 279 -3.05 13.92 -19.52
CA LEU A 279 -3.35 14.99 -18.61
C LEU A 279 -3.72 16.29 -19.34
N SER A 280 -2.94 16.68 -20.35
CA SER A 280 -3.24 17.83 -21.21
C SER A 280 -4.62 17.69 -21.88
N HIS A 281 -5.02 16.46 -22.25
CA HIS A 281 -6.33 16.14 -22.81
C HIS A 281 -7.45 16.25 -21.78
N ALA A 282 -7.30 15.65 -20.61
CA ALA A 282 -8.28 15.77 -19.53
C ALA A 282 -8.50 17.23 -19.12
N MET A 283 -7.44 18.04 -19.07
CA MET A 283 -7.51 19.46 -18.76
C MET A 283 -8.12 20.30 -19.90
N LEU A 284 -7.88 19.94 -21.16
CA LEU A 284 -8.58 20.55 -22.30
C LEU A 284 -10.09 20.25 -22.28
N GLU A 285 -10.45 19.02 -21.98
CA GLU A 285 -11.85 18.59 -21.85
C GLU A 285 -12.54 19.25 -20.64
N THR A 286 -11.81 19.47 -19.56
CA THR A 286 -12.25 20.26 -18.40
C THR A 286 -12.47 21.73 -18.80
N TRP A 287 -11.57 22.30 -19.60
CA TRP A 287 -11.71 23.65 -20.14
C TRP A 287 -12.92 23.79 -21.07
N ARG A 288 -13.19 22.82 -21.93
CA ARG A 288 -14.37 22.83 -22.81
C ARG A 288 -15.69 22.79 -22.03
N ARG A 289 -15.71 22.13 -20.86
CA ARG A 289 -16.90 21.99 -19.99
C ARG A 289 -17.02 23.08 -18.94
N ARG A 290 -16.02 23.97 -18.83
CA ARG A 290 -16.00 25.02 -17.81
C ARG A 290 -17.21 25.94 -17.92
N ARG A 291 -17.65 26.46 -16.79
CA ARG A 291 -18.63 27.54 -16.72
C ARG A 291 -17.95 28.78 -16.15
N GLY A 292 -17.77 29.82 -16.97
CA GLY A 292 -17.06 31.04 -16.58
C GLY A 292 -15.53 30.90 -16.61
N THR A 293 -14.85 31.59 -15.69
CA THR A 293 -13.38 31.75 -15.66
C THR A 293 -12.65 30.77 -14.74
N VAL A 294 -13.32 29.76 -14.20
CA VAL A 294 -12.73 28.78 -13.27
C VAL A 294 -12.81 27.37 -13.83
N LEU A 295 -11.67 26.67 -13.84
CA LEU A 295 -11.60 25.22 -14.07
C LEU A 295 -11.84 24.52 -12.74
N THR A 296 -12.94 23.78 -12.65
CA THR A 296 -13.42 23.17 -11.41
C THR A 296 -13.23 21.66 -11.41
N LEU A 297 -13.10 21.08 -10.21
CA LEU A 297 -13.04 19.62 -10.03
C LEU A 297 -14.28 18.94 -10.62
N ALA A 298 -15.46 19.54 -10.42
CA ALA A 298 -16.70 19.03 -10.99
C ALA A 298 -16.68 18.92 -12.54
N CYS A 299 -16.02 19.86 -13.23
CA CYS A 299 -15.87 19.79 -14.69
C CYS A 299 -14.88 18.70 -15.13
N PHE A 300 -13.85 18.44 -14.31
CA PHE A 300 -12.85 17.39 -14.55
C PHE A 300 -13.43 16.00 -14.29
N GLU A 301 -14.18 15.81 -13.20
CA GLU A 301 -14.92 14.59 -12.92
C GLU A 301 -16.00 14.34 -13.97
N ALA A 302 -16.72 15.38 -14.41
CA ALA A 302 -17.67 15.26 -15.51
C ALA A 302 -17.00 14.92 -16.86
N ALA A 303 -15.75 15.35 -17.07
CA ALA A 303 -14.95 14.92 -18.22
C ALA A 303 -14.52 13.44 -18.10
N GLY A 304 -14.50 12.89 -16.88
CA GLY A 304 -14.16 11.52 -16.55
C GLY A 304 -12.76 11.34 -15.97
N GLY A 305 -12.13 12.41 -15.48
CA GLY A 305 -10.73 12.37 -15.02
C GLY A 305 -9.73 12.10 -16.14
N ILE A 306 -8.53 11.64 -15.81
CA ILE A 306 -7.50 11.33 -16.84
C ILE A 306 -7.96 10.17 -17.74
N ASP A 307 -8.51 9.10 -17.15
CA ASP A 307 -8.83 7.87 -17.88
C ASP A 307 -10.18 7.98 -18.63
N GLY A 308 -11.21 8.56 -18.03
CA GLY A 308 -12.54 8.65 -18.62
C GLY A 308 -12.64 9.63 -19.81
N ALA A 309 -11.76 10.63 -19.91
CA ALA A 309 -11.68 11.52 -21.07
C ALA A 309 -11.25 10.75 -22.35
N VAL A 310 -10.33 9.79 -22.20
CA VAL A 310 -9.87 8.92 -23.31
C VAL A 310 -10.97 7.93 -23.69
N VAL A 311 -11.60 7.28 -22.70
CA VAL A 311 -12.69 6.33 -22.93
C VAL A 311 -13.83 6.97 -23.70
N ARG A 312 -14.22 8.20 -23.33
CA ARG A 312 -15.26 8.94 -24.04
C ARG A 312 -14.88 9.25 -25.48
N THR A 313 -13.65 9.69 -25.72
CA THR A 313 -13.12 9.92 -27.07
C THR A 313 -13.17 8.63 -27.91
N ALA A 314 -12.84 7.49 -27.30
CA ALA A 314 -12.90 6.18 -27.94
C ALA A 314 -14.34 5.71 -28.24
N GLU A 315 -15.26 5.88 -27.30
CA GLU A 315 -16.68 5.55 -27.50
C GLU A 315 -17.34 6.48 -28.54
N ASP A 316 -17.04 7.77 -28.54
CA ASP A 316 -17.58 8.73 -29.52
C ASP A 316 -17.06 8.41 -30.93
N ALA A 317 -15.77 8.11 -31.07
CA ALA A 317 -15.18 7.70 -32.34
C ALA A 317 -15.80 6.38 -32.85
N TYR A 318 -16.02 5.41 -31.96
CA TYR A 318 -16.68 4.16 -32.28
C TYR A 318 -18.17 4.36 -32.65
N ALA A 319 -18.88 5.22 -31.93
CA ALA A 319 -20.28 5.54 -32.20
C ALA A 319 -20.48 6.27 -33.53
N ALA A 320 -19.50 7.06 -33.97
CA ALA A 320 -19.51 7.74 -35.26
C ALA A 320 -19.29 6.80 -36.48
N LEU A 321 -18.87 5.55 -36.25
CA LEU A 321 -18.77 4.53 -37.30
C LEU A 321 -20.17 4.05 -37.73
N ASP A 322 -20.34 3.73 -39.01
CA ASP A 322 -21.55 3.08 -39.52
C ASP A 322 -21.60 1.59 -39.09
N PRO A 323 -22.73 0.88 -39.24
CA PRO A 323 -22.87 -0.50 -38.74
C PRO A 323 -21.81 -1.47 -39.29
N ALA A 324 -21.44 -1.36 -40.58
CA ALA A 324 -20.43 -2.22 -41.18
C ALA A 324 -19.01 -1.90 -40.66
N GLN A 325 -18.71 -0.62 -40.45
CA GLN A 325 -17.46 -0.16 -39.85
C GLN A 325 -17.33 -0.57 -38.37
N ARG A 326 -18.43 -0.60 -37.61
CA ARG A 326 -18.45 -1.03 -36.20
C ARG A 326 -18.17 -2.51 -36.01
N GLU A 327 -18.55 -3.35 -36.98
CA GLU A 327 -18.21 -4.77 -36.99
C GLU A 327 -16.73 -5.00 -37.33
N LEU A 328 -16.13 -4.11 -38.14
CA LEU A 328 -14.73 -4.21 -38.54
C LEU A 328 -13.75 -3.66 -37.49
N ALA A 329 -14.14 -2.64 -36.73
CA ALA A 329 -13.26 -1.98 -35.75
C ALA A 329 -12.65 -2.91 -34.67
N PRO A 330 -13.38 -3.87 -34.06
CA PRO A 330 -12.78 -4.84 -33.13
C PRO A 330 -11.69 -5.67 -33.80
N GLU A 331 -11.93 -6.11 -35.04
CA GLU A 331 -11.02 -6.89 -35.86
C GLU A 331 -9.69 -6.16 -36.12
N LEU A 332 -9.76 -4.84 -36.37
CA LEU A 332 -8.60 -4.02 -36.67
C LEU A 332 -7.81 -3.68 -35.40
N LEU A 333 -8.50 -3.35 -34.30
CA LEU A 333 -7.87 -3.01 -33.02
C LEU A 333 -7.16 -4.22 -32.39
N LEU A 334 -7.78 -5.41 -32.43
CA LEU A 334 -7.19 -6.64 -31.89
C LEU A 334 -5.91 -7.08 -32.63
N ARG A 335 -5.73 -6.70 -33.91
CA ARG A 335 -4.50 -6.96 -34.66
C ARG A 335 -3.30 -6.14 -34.20
N MET A 336 -3.56 -4.96 -33.64
CA MET A 336 -2.54 -4.07 -33.09
C MET A 336 -2.12 -4.46 -31.67
N LEU A 337 -2.47 -5.67 -31.23
CA LEU A 337 -2.18 -6.20 -29.90
C LEU A 337 -1.31 -7.44 -29.96
N SER A 338 -0.60 -7.64 -28.86
CA SER A 338 0.26 -8.77 -28.58
C SER A 338 -0.10 -9.31 -27.19
N ILE A 339 -0.40 -10.61 -27.09
CA ILE A 339 -0.83 -11.26 -25.84
C ILE A 339 0.12 -12.41 -25.52
N ASP A 340 1.17 -12.11 -24.74
CA ASP A 340 2.06 -13.10 -24.12
C ASP A 340 1.67 -13.25 -22.64
N GLU A 341 2.50 -12.76 -21.72
CA GLU A 341 2.23 -12.67 -20.28
C GLU A 341 1.39 -11.44 -19.90
N SER A 342 1.52 -10.35 -20.67
CA SER A 342 0.71 -9.14 -20.58
C SER A 342 0.21 -8.70 -21.96
N VAL A 343 -0.85 -7.88 -21.98
CA VAL A 343 -1.39 -7.31 -23.23
C VAL A 343 -0.59 -6.07 -23.57
N THR A 344 0.12 -6.11 -24.70
CA THR A 344 0.94 -4.99 -25.18
C THR A 344 0.49 -4.57 -26.58
N ARG A 345 0.72 -3.29 -26.93
CA ARG A 345 0.52 -2.81 -28.29
C ARG A 345 1.59 -3.35 -29.24
N ARG A 346 1.20 -3.52 -30.50
CA ARG A 346 2.05 -4.01 -31.59
C ARG A 346 1.86 -3.13 -32.83
N ARG A 347 2.95 -2.91 -33.55
CA ARG A 347 2.96 -2.31 -34.89
C ARG A 347 2.58 -3.32 -35.95
N VAL A 348 1.69 -2.91 -36.85
CA VAL A 348 1.21 -3.72 -37.97
C VAL A 348 1.39 -2.95 -39.27
N ASP A 349 1.73 -3.65 -40.36
CA ASP A 349 1.81 -3.05 -41.68
C ASP A 349 0.42 -2.54 -42.13
N LEU A 350 0.35 -1.28 -42.52
CA LEU A 350 -0.89 -0.63 -42.94
C LEU A 350 -1.44 -1.25 -44.23
N ALA A 351 -0.58 -1.72 -45.14
CA ALA A 351 -1.00 -2.42 -46.35
C ALA A 351 -1.66 -3.76 -46.02
N ASP A 352 -1.13 -4.48 -45.02
CA ASP A 352 -1.72 -5.73 -44.55
C ASP A 352 -3.08 -5.49 -43.90
N VAL A 353 -3.20 -4.48 -43.04
CA VAL A 353 -4.47 -4.10 -42.39
C VAL A 353 -5.52 -3.66 -43.43
N ARG A 354 -5.11 -2.90 -44.45
CA ARG A 354 -6.00 -2.47 -45.55
C ARG A 354 -6.39 -3.62 -46.49
N SER A 355 -5.60 -4.70 -46.55
CA SER A 355 -5.89 -5.88 -47.38
C SER A 355 -7.01 -6.77 -46.81
N VAL A 356 -7.38 -6.56 -45.54
CA VAL A 356 -8.39 -7.37 -44.83
C VAL A 356 -9.80 -7.13 -45.37
N ASP A 357 -10.16 -5.86 -45.54
CA ASP A 357 -11.48 -5.42 -45.98
C ASP A 357 -11.39 -4.04 -46.66
N PRO A 358 -12.14 -3.78 -47.76
CA PRO A 358 -12.15 -2.48 -48.43
C PRO A 358 -12.49 -1.28 -47.52
N GLY A 359 -13.27 -1.50 -46.45
CA GLY A 359 -13.65 -0.49 -45.46
C GLY A 359 -12.61 -0.21 -44.36
N ALA A 360 -11.54 -1.01 -44.27
CA ALA A 360 -10.54 -0.90 -43.20
C ALA A 360 -9.81 0.45 -43.22
N GLY A 361 -9.53 0.99 -44.41
CA GLY A 361 -8.90 2.30 -44.55
C GLY A 361 -9.70 3.42 -43.86
N VAL A 362 -11.01 3.44 -44.08
CA VAL A 362 -11.91 4.47 -43.51
C VAL A 362 -11.98 4.39 -41.98
N VAL A 363 -11.95 3.18 -41.41
CA VAL A 363 -11.94 2.98 -39.95
C VAL A 363 -10.61 3.44 -39.35
N ILE A 364 -9.48 3.08 -39.96
CA ILE A 364 -8.16 3.52 -39.52
C ILE A 364 -8.02 5.04 -39.59
N ASP A 365 -8.47 5.67 -40.68
CA ASP A 365 -8.40 7.11 -40.84
C ASP A 365 -9.24 7.84 -39.77
N ARG A 366 -10.44 7.34 -39.44
CA ARG A 366 -11.27 7.91 -38.36
C ARG A 366 -10.69 7.69 -36.96
N LEU A 367 -10.09 6.54 -36.69
CA LEU A 367 -9.40 6.28 -35.42
C LEU A 367 -8.14 7.15 -35.30
N ALA A 368 -7.46 7.44 -36.42
CA ALA A 368 -6.30 8.33 -36.47
C ALA A 368 -6.71 9.80 -36.27
N ASP A 369 -7.81 10.24 -36.87
CA ASP A 369 -8.41 11.57 -36.65
C ASP A 369 -8.78 11.78 -35.16
N ALA A 370 -9.30 10.73 -34.51
CA ALA A 370 -9.58 10.70 -33.08
C ALA A 370 -8.34 10.49 -32.20
N ARG A 371 -7.15 10.28 -32.81
CA ARG A 371 -5.85 10.02 -32.16
C ARG A 371 -5.83 8.79 -31.26
N LEU A 372 -6.63 7.79 -31.62
CA LEU A 372 -6.67 6.48 -30.95
C LEU A 372 -5.65 5.52 -31.56
N VAL A 373 -5.28 5.73 -32.82
CA VAL A 373 -4.19 5.03 -33.51
C VAL A 373 -3.20 6.03 -34.10
N THR A 374 -1.95 5.63 -34.20
CA THR A 374 -0.89 6.37 -34.88
C THR A 374 -0.52 5.65 -36.17
N VAL A 375 -0.44 6.39 -37.27
CA VAL A 375 -0.04 5.89 -38.59
C VAL A 375 1.30 6.52 -38.94
N ASP A 376 2.34 5.69 -39.09
CA ASP A 376 3.72 6.13 -39.34
C ASP A 376 4.44 5.17 -40.29
N GLY A 377 5.14 5.70 -41.30
CA GLY A 377 6.03 4.91 -42.17
C GLY A 377 5.39 3.71 -42.87
N GLY A 378 4.08 3.73 -43.13
CA GLY A 378 3.35 2.58 -43.69
C GLY A 378 2.93 1.54 -42.64
N THR A 379 3.02 1.85 -41.35
CA THR A 379 2.58 1.01 -40.24
C THR A 379 1.50 1.71 -39.39
N VAL A 380 0.73 0.93 -38.63
CA VAL A 380 -0.30 1.42 -37.71
C VAL A 380 -0.17 0.74 -36.34
N GLU A 381 -0.30 1.53 -35.27
CA GLU A 381 -0.31 1.06 -33.87
C GLU A 381 -1.29 1.84 -32.99
N LEU A 382 -1.64 1.30 -31.82
CA LEU A 382 -2.43 2.04 -30.83
C LEU A 382 -1.62 3.21 -30.26
N ALA A 383 -2.26 4.37 -30.15
CA ALA A 383 -1.61 5.59 -29.71
C ALA A 383 -1.08 5.48 -28.26
N HIS A 384 -1.85 4.87 -27.35
CA HIS A 384 -1.52 4.79 -25.92
C HIS A 384 -2.04 3.51 -25.23
N ASP A 385 -1.26 2.97 -24.30
CA ASP A 385 -1.61 1.77 -23.52
C ASP A 385 -2.79 2.00 -22.55
N ALA A 386 -3.11 3.26 -22.25
CA ALA A 386 -4.29 3.63 -21.47
C ALA A 386 -5.60 3.13 -22.12
N MET A 387 -5.63 2.91 -23.44
CA MET A 387 -6.79 2.31 -24.09
C MET A 387 -6.99 0.84 -23.70
N LEU A 388 -5.90 0.11 -23.42
CA LEU A 388 -5.94 -1.29 -23.03
C LEU A 388 -6.51 -1.45 -21.61
N THR A 389 -6.17 -0.51 -20.73
CA THR A 389 -6.57 -0.55 -19.32
C THR A 389 -7.85 0.22 -19.05
N ALA A 390 -8.16 1.31 -19.74
CA ALA A 390 -9.31 2.16 -19.40
C ALA A 390 -10.56 1.88 -20.24
N TRP A 391 -10.45 1.43 -21.51
CA TRP A 391 -11.60 1.28 -22.41
C TRP A 391 -12.31 -0.07 -22.23
N PRO A 392 -13.50 -0.13 -21.58
CA PRO A 392 -14.11 -1.41 -21.18
C PRO A 392 -14.49 -2.28 -22.38
N ARG A 393 -14.89 -1.66 -23.49
CA ARG A 393 -15.28 -2.35 -24.73
C ARG A 393 -14.10 -3.07 -25.39
N LEU A 394 -12.95 -2.39 -25.51
CA LEU A 394 -11.73 -3.02 -26.02
C LEU A 394 -11.27 -4.16 -25.11
N ARG A 395 -11.40 -4.00 -23.78
CA ARG A 395 -11.08 -5.05 -22.82
C ARG A 395 -11.97 -6.29 -22.99
N SER A 396 -13.29 -6.11 -23.14
CA SER A 396 -14.21 -7.21 -23.47
C SER A 396 -13.78 -7.93 -24.73
N TRP A 397 -13.47 -7.19 -25.81
CA TRP A 397 -13.01 -7.81 -27.06
C TRP A 397 -11.71 -8.60 -26.89
N ILE A 398 -10.78 -8.11 -26.06
CA ILE A 398 -9.52 -8.81 -25.75
C ILE A 398 -9.82 -10.10 -24.99
N ASP A 399 -10.62 -10.01 -23.92
CA ASP A 399 -10.94 -11.14 -23.04
C ASP A 399 -11.71 -12.24 -23.78
N ASP A 400 -12.67 -11.85 -24.63
CA ASP A 400 -13.50 -12.75 -25.41
C ASP A 400 -12.70 -13.48 -26.52
N HIS A 401 -11.56 -12.93 -26.96
CA HIS A 401 -10.85 -13.39 -28.16
C HIS A 401 -9.34 -13.64 -27.97
N ARG A 402 -8.87 -13.87 -26.73
CA ARG A 402 -7.43 -14.06 -26.43
C ARG A 402 -6.78 -15.16 -27.26
N ASP A 403 -7.45 -16.30 -27.41
CA ASP A 403 -6.93 -17.44 -28.16
C ASP A 403 -6.84 -17.16 -29.67
N ALA A 404 -7.80 -16.39 -30.21
CA ALA A 404 -7.78 -15.95 -31.59
C ALA A 404 -6.64 -14.96 -31.87
N VAL A 405 -6.38 -13.99 -30.97
CA VAL A 405 -5.28 -13.03 -31.11
C VAL A 405 -3.91 -13.74 -31.06
N ARG A 406 -3.73 -14.71 -30.15
CA ARG A 406 -2.50 -15.52 -30.05
C ARG A 406 -2.29 -16.41 -31.29
N ALA A 407 -3.34 -17.07 -31.75
CA ALA A 407 -3.32 -17.89 -32.96
C ALA A 407 -2.97 -17.07 -34.20
N HIS A 408 -3.58 -15.89 -34.36
CA HIS A 408 -3.33 -14.97 -35.47
C HIS A 408 -1.88 -14.51 -35.48
N ARG A 409 -1.31 -14.13 -34.32
CA ARG A 409 0.08 -13.69 -34.21
C ARG A 409 1.06 -14.74 -34.72
N LYS A 410 0.91 -16.01 -34.34
CA LYS A 410 1.82 -17.09 -34.77
C LYS A 410 1.81 -17.27 -36.29
N ILE A 411 0.68 -17.06 -36.95
CA ILE A 411 0.55 -17.13 -38.42
C ILE A 411 1.16 -15.87 -39.06
N SER A 412 0.81 -14.69 -38.54
CA SER A 412 1.30 -13.38 -39.02
C SER A 412 2.82 -13.26 -38.97
N GLU A 413 3.44 -13.70 -37.88
CA GLU A 413 4.90 -13.65 -37.71
C GLU A 413 5.65 -14.60 -38.65
N ALA A 414 5.14 -15.83 -38.83
CA ALA A 414 5.72 -16.77 -39.77
C ALA A 414 5.56 -16.32 -41.24
N ALA A 415 4.42 -15.70 -41.58
CA ALA A 415 4.20 -15.12 -42.89
C ALA A 415 5.15 -13.94 -43.16
N ARG A 416 5.38 -13.08 -42.15
CA ARG A 416 6.35 -11.97 -42.24
C ARG A 416 7.77 -12.47 -42.49
N ILE A 417 8.25 -13.43 -41.69
CA ILE A 417 9.60 -14.03 -41.85
C ILE A 417 9.76 -14.61 -43.26
N TRP A 418 8.73 -15.26 -43.79
CA TRP A 418 8.74 -15.77 -45.17
C TRP A 418 8.85 -14.66 -46.21
N VAL A 419 8.16 -13.52 -46.04
CA VAL A 419 8.27 -12.38 -46.96
C VAL A 419 9.64 -11.69 -46.85
N GLU A 420 10.13 -11.46 -45.63
CA GLU A 420 11.44 -10.83 -45.35
C GLU A 420 12.61 -11.66 -45.90
N SER A 421 12.46 -12.98 -45.97
CA SER A 421 13.44 -13.90 -46.58
C SER A 421 13.28 -14.09 -48.10
N GLU A 422 12.71 -13.09 -48.79
CA GLU A 422 12.43 -13.13 -50.24
C GLU A 422 11.61 -14.36 -50.68
N ARG A 423 10.73 -14.87 -49.80
CA ARG A 423 9.87 -16.04 -50.00
C ARG A 423 10.61 -17.37 -50.11
N ASP A 424 11.73 -17.53 -49.41
CA ASP A 424 12.48 -18.79 -49.33
C ASP A 424 11.57 -19.98 -48.92
N PRO A 425 11.51 -21.07 -49.72
CA PRO A 425 10.78 -22.29 -49.36
C PRO A 425 11.19 -22.94 -48.03
N SER A 426 12.36 -22.62 -47.48
CA SER A 426 12.84 -23.11 -46.18
C SER A 426 12.08 -22.49 -44.99
N ALA A 427 11.54 -21.28 -45.15
CA ALA A 427 10.78 -20.56 -44.12
C ALA A 427 9.31 -21.01 -44.01
N LEU A 428 8.82 -21.81 -44.97
CA LEU A 428 7.47 -22.36 -44.99
C LEU A 428 7.24 -23.34 -43.83
N ALA A 429 6.02 -23.37 -43.29
CA ALA A 429 5.66 -24.29 -42.23
C ALA A 429 5.52 -25.73 -42.77
N SER A 430 6.12 -26.71 -42.10
CA SER A 430 6.05 -28.12 -42.49
C SER A 430 5.69 -29.04 -41.32
N GLY A 431 5.27 -30.27 -41.61
CA GLY A 431 4.97 -31.31 -40.60
C GLY A 431 3.93 -30.87 -39.56
N GLY A 432 4.23 -31.13 -38.28
CA GLY A 432 3.34 -30.78 -37.15
C GLY A 432 3.09 -29.28 -37.00
N ARG A 433 4.05 -28.41 -37.38
CA ARG A 433 3.89 -26.95 -37.32
C ARG A 433 2.81 -26.46 -38.28
N LEU A 434 2.74 -27.01 -39.49
CA LEU A 434 1.69 -26.69 -40.46
C LEU A 434 0.31 -27.22 -40.01
N ALA A 435 0.26 -28.42 -39.43
CA ALA A 435 -0.99 -28.99 -38.91
C ALA A 435 -1.57 -28.13 -37.76
N LEU A 436 -0.70 -27.68 -36.85
CA LEU A 436 -1.08 -26.78 -35.75
C LEU A 436 -1.57 -25.42 -36.27
N MET A 437 -0.86 -24.80 -37.22
CA MET A 437 -1.29 -23.54 -37.84
C MET A 437 -2.63 -23.67 -38.56
N LYS A 438 -2.89 -24.79 -39.23
CA LYS A 438 -4.20 -25.06 -39.84
C LYS A 438 -5.31 -25.28 -38.81
N ALA A 439 -5.03 -26.00 -37.73
CA ALA A 439 -5.99 -26.13 -36.63
C ALA A 439 -6.33 -24.76 -36.00
N HIS A 440 -5.35 -23.85 -35.93
CA HIS A 440 -5.59 -22.49 -35.47
C HIS A 440 -6.45 -21.64 -36.44
N THR A 441 -6.49 -21.95 -37.73
CA THR A 441 -7.36 -21.20 -38.67
C THR A 441 -8.86 -21.38 -38.41
N SER A 442 -9.29 -22.50 -37.81
CA SER A 442 -10.69 -22.65 -37.38
C SER A 442 -11.04 -21.81 -36.15
N VAL A 443 -10.05 -21.54 -35.27
CA VAL A 443 -10.21 -20.67 -34.09
C VAL A 443 -10.33 -19.19 -34.50
N LEU A 444 -9.72 -18.81 -35.63
CA LEU A 444 -9.81 -17.46 -36.20
C LEU A 444 -11.14 -17.17 -36.90
N SER A 445 -11.88 -18.22 -37.29
CA SER A 445 -13.06 -18.10 -38.14
C SER A 445 -14.16 -17.28 -37.48
N GLY A 446 -14.39 -16.06 -37.99
CA GLY A 446 -15.40 -15.12 -37.49
C GLY A 446 -14.87 -14.02 -36.55
N VAL A 447 -13.59 -14.07 -36.18
CA VAL A 447 -12.98 -13.14 -35.20
C VAL A 447 -11.85 -12.30 -35.81
N LEU A 448 -10.94 -12.92 -36.58
CA LEU A 448 -9.84 -12.23 -37.27
C LEU A 448 -9.64 -12.86 -38.65
N ARG A 449 -9.89 -12.11 -39.72
CA ARG A 449 -9.65 -12.59 -41.09
C ARG A 449 -8.16 -12.59 -41.42
N LEU A 450 -7.68 -13.58 -42.16
CA LEU A 450 -6.29 -13.59 -42.61
C LEU A 450 -6.05 -12.54 -43.71
N SER A 451 -4.92 -11.84 -43.63
CA SER A 451 -4.43 -10.93 -44.69
C SER A 451 -4.10 -11.71 -45.96
N GLN A 452 -3.89 -11.00 -47.07
CA GLN A 452 -3.51 -11.66 -48.32
C GLN A 452 -2.15 -12.36 -48.21
N VAL A 453 -1.21 -11.77 -47.48
CA VAL A 453 0.14 -12.33 -47.24
C VAL A 453 0.06 -13.63 -46.42
N GLU A 454 -0.76 -13.65 -45.37
CA GLU A 454 -0.96 -14.83 -44.51
C GLU A 454 -1.63 -15.99 -45.28
N LYS A 455 -2.60 -15.66 -46.15
CA LYS A 455 -3.22 -16.65 -47.05
C LYS A 455 -2.22 -17.22 -48.06
N ASP A 456 -1.32 -16.40 -48.59
CA ASP A 456 -0.29 -16.83 -49.54
C ASP A 456 0.70 -17.79 -48.86
N PHE A 457 1.15 -17.46 -47.65
CA PHE A 457 2.04 -18.29 -46.84
C PHE A 457 1.47 -19.68 -46.55
N LEU A 458 0.20 -19.76 -46.09
CA LEU A 458 -0.45 -21.04 -45.79
C LEU A 458 -0.66 -21.88 -47.06
N ARG A 459 -0.97 -21.26 -48.19
CA ARG A 459 -1.11 -21.96 -49.49
C ARG A 459 0.22 -22.55 -49.95
N HIS A 460 1.32 -21.82 -49.83
CA HIS A 460 2.65 -22.29 -50.24
C HIS A 460 3.16 -23.41 -49.31
N SER A 461 2.91 -23.30 -48.00
CA SER A 461 3.24 -24.33 -47.01
C SER A 461 2.47 -25.64 -47.27
N ASP A 462 1.19 -25.54 -47.67
CA ASP A 462 0.38 -26.72 -48.01
C ASP A 462 0.88 -27.43 -49.28
N ALA A 463 1.20 -26.66 -50.32
CA ALA A 463 1.72 -27.21 -51.57
C ALA A 463 3.02 -28.02 -51.37
N GLN A 464 3.90 -27.56 -50.47
CA GLN A 464 5.15 -28.25 -50.12
C GLN A 464 4.90 -29.56 -49.35
N ALA A 465 3.97 -29.55 -48.38
CA ALA A 465 3.59 -30.75 -47.62
C ALA A 465 2.98 -31.84 -48.52
N TRP A 466 2.15 -31.44 -49.50
CA TRP A 466 1.58 -32.34 -50.50
C TRP A 466 2.64 -33.00 -51.40
N GLN A 467 3.74 -32.30 -51.71
CA GLN A 467 4.85 -32.85 -52.48
C GLN A 467 5.66 -33.86 -51.65
N ALA A 468 5.92 -33.59 -50.37
CA ALA A 468 6.63 -34.49 -49.46
C ALA A 468 5.86 -35.80 -49.16
N ALA A 469 4.54 -35.73 -48.99
CA ALA A 469 3.68 -36.90 -48.78
C ALA A 469 3.64 -37.85 -49.99
N ARG A 470 3.83 -37.32 -51.21
CA ARG A 470 3.89 -38.09 -52.46
C ARG A 470 5.18 -38.91 -52.59
N ALA A 471 6.28 -38.44 -52.01
CA ALA A 471 7.56 -39.17 -51.95
C ALA A 471 7.53 -40.32 -50.93
N ALA A 472 6.81 -40.16 -49.80
CA ALA A 472 6.69 -41.17 -48.75
C ALA A 472 5.79 -42.38 -49.14
N ARG A 473 4.79 -42.19 -50.02
CA ARG A 473 3.82 -43.24 -50.42
C ARG A 473 4.37 -44.38 -51.28
N ARG A 474 5.62 -44.33 -51.77
CA ARG A 474 6.21 -45.39 -52.61
C ARG A 474 6.86 -46.54 -51.83
N ARG A 475 6.99 -46.45 -50.50
CA ARG A 475 7.73 -47.44 -49.67
C ARG A 475 6.87 -48.44 -48.89
N THR A 476 5.54 -48.36 -48.95
CA THR A 476 4.65 -49.09 -48.00
C THR A 476 3.59 -49.95 -48.69
N VAL A 477 4.00 -50.85 -49.60
CA VAL A 477 3.06 -51.80 -50.26
C VAL A 477 3.36 -53.28 -49.98
N ARG A 478 4.49 -53.67 -49.36
CA ARG A 478 4.76 -55.08 -49.04
C ARG A 478 4.36 -55.46 -47.61
N GLN A 479 3.05 -55.65 -47.47
CA GLN A 479 2.39 -56.80 -46.85
C GLN A 479 2.93 -57.43 -45.54
N ARG A 480 2.03 -57.37 -44.53
CA ARG A 480 1.66 -58.46 -43.58
C ARG A 480 2.59 -58.74 -42.40
N VAL A 481 2.28 -58.16 -41.23
CA VAL A 481 1.94 -58.92 -40.00
C VAL A 481 0.93 -58.10 -39.19
N LEU A 482 -0.36 -58.31 -39.50
CA LEU A 482 -1.54 -57.65 -38.91
C LEU A 482 -1.90 -58.18 -37.50
N VAL A 483 -0.93 -58.74 -36.77
CA VAL A 483 -1.11 -59.26 -35.41
C VAL A 483 -0.34 -58.43 -34.37
N ALA A 484 0.74 -57.75 -34.77
CA ALA A 484 1.46 -56.82 -33.89
C ALA A 484 0.72 -55.48 -33.68
N SER A 485 -0.15 -55.09 -34.62
CA SER A 485 -0.89 -53.83 -34.59
C SER A 485 -1.92 -53.72 -33.47
N SER A 486 -2.44 -54.85 -32.96
CA SER A 486 -3.43 -54.88 -31.89
C SER A 486 -2.80 -54.59 -30.52
N VAL A 487 -1.57 -55.07 -30.28
CA VAL A 487 -0.82 -54.80 -29.04
C VAL A 487 -0.30 -53.36 -29.04
N VAL A 488 0.19 -52.88 -30.19
CA VAL A 488 0.64 -51.48 -30.32
C VAL A 488 -0.52 -50.51 -30.17
N ALA A 489 -1.74 -50.80 -30.66
CA ALA A 489 -2.89 -49.94 -30.45
C ALA A 489 -3.32 -49.86 -28.98
N VAL A 490 -3.25 -50.97 -28.23
CA VAL A 490 -3.51 -50.99 -26.78
C VAL A 490 -2.42 -50.25 -26.01
N VAL A 491 -1.14 -50.43 -26.39
CA VAL A 491 -0.03 -49.69 -25.78
C VAL A 491 -0.12 -48.20 -26.08
N VAL A 492 -0.48 -47.81 -27.30
CA VAL A 492 -0.67 -46.40 -27.68
C VAL A 492 -1.88 -45.81 -26.97
N ALA A 493 -3.00 -46.55 -26.84
CA ALA A 493 -4.15 -46.09 -26.06
C ALA A 493 -3.83 -45.97 -24.57
N ALA A 494 -3.05 -46.90 -24.00
CA ALA A 494 -2.56 -46.84 -22.63
C ALA A 494 -1.57 -45.67 -22.43
N LEU A 495 -0.74 -45.39 -23.43
CA LEU A 495 0.18 -44.25 -23.43
C LEU A 495 -0.58 -42.92 -23.53
N PHE A 496 -1.63 -42.84 -24.36
CA PHE A 496 -2.51 -41.66 -24.41
C PHE A 496 -3.33 -41.50 -23.13
N ALA A 497 -3.77 -42.59 -22.51
CA ALA A 497 -4.44 -42.55 -21.21
C ALA A 497 -3.48 -42.09 -20.10
N ALA A 498 -2.23 -42.57 -20.10
CA ALA A 498 -1.20 -42.12 -19.17
C ALA A 498 -0.84 -40.64 -19.38
N VAL A 499 -0.67 -40.19 -20.63
CA VAL A 499 -0.42 -38.77 -20.94
C VAL A 499 -1.64 -37.90 -20.62
N ALA A 500 -2.86 -38.41 -20.77
CA ALA A 500 -4.07 -37.67 -20.39
C ALA A 500 -4.25 -37.60 -18.87
N ASP A 501 -3.84 -38.65 -18.13
CA ASP A 501 -3.82 -38.66 -16.67
C ASP A 501 -2.75 -37.72 -16.14
N GLU A 502 -1.55 -37.73 -16.74
CA GLU A 502 -0.45 -36.80 -16.44
C GLU A 502 -0.83 -35.36 -16.76
N ALA A 503 -1.45 -35.11 -17.92
CA ALA A 503 -1.97 -33.78 -18.27
C ALA A 503 -3.11 -33.33 -17.33
N ARG A 504 -3.89 -34.28 -16.79
CA ARG A 504 -4.94 -33.98 -15.80
C ARG A 504 -4.33 -33.68 -14.43
N THR A 505 -3.34 -34.44 -13.99
CA THR A 505 -2.61 -34.15 -12.74
C THR A 505 -1.86 -32.82 -12.84
N ASP A 506 -1.27 -32.50 -13.99
CA ASP A 506 -0.63 -31.21 -14.23
C ASP A 506 -1.66 -30.07 -14.25
N ALA A 507 -2.83 -30.28 -14.85
CA ALA A 507 -3.91 -29.29 -14.86
C ALA A 507 -4.51 -29.07 -13.47
N ASP A 508 -4.70 -30.14 -12.69
CA ASP A 508 -5.18 -30.05 -11.30
C ASP A 508 -4.12 -29.37 -10.41
N ALA A 509 -2.84 -29.71 -10.57
CA ALA A 509 -1.74 -29.05 -9.87
C ALA A 509 -1.64 -27.56 -10.22
N ALA A 510 -1.70 -27.21 -11.51
CA ALA A 510 -1.67 -25.82 -11.96
C ALA A 510 -2.89 -25.03 -11.45
N ARG A 511 -4.07 -25.66 -11.41
CA ARG A 511 -5.29 -25.06 -10.84
C ARG A 511 -5.13 -24.81 -9.35
N ASP A 512 -4.60 -25.77 -8.61
CA ASP A 512 -4.45 -25.67 -7.16
C ASP A 512 -3.35 -24.65 -6.79
N THR A 513 -2.27 -24.55 -7.58
CA THR A 513 -1.29 -23.45 -7.47
C THR A 513 -1.92 -22.08 -7.74
N ALA A 514 -2.70 -21.94 -8.82
CA ALA A 514 -3.35 -20.67 -9.12
C ALA A 514 -4.38 -20.26 -8.06
N LEU A 515 -5.11 -21.24 -7.49
CA LEU A 515 -6.02 -21.03 -6.38
C LEU A 515 -5.26 -20.59 -5.12
N SER A 516 -4.17 -21.28 -4.79
CA SER A 516 -3.29 -20.96 -3.67
C SER A 516 -2.77 -19.51 -3.74
N GLN A 517 -2.19 -19.11 -4.88
CA GLN A 517 -1.68 -17.76 -5.11
C GLN A 517 -2.78 -16.70 -4.96
N ARG A 518 -3.98 -16.98 -5.48
CA ARG A 518 -5.14 -16.09 -5.33
C ARG A 518 -5.56 -15.95 -3.86
N ILE A 519 -5.59 -17.05 -3.10
CA ILE A 519 -5.92 -17.01 -1.67
C ILE A 519 -4.83 -16.25 -0.90
N ALA A 520 -3.55 -16.55 -1.14
CA ALA A 520 -2.43 -15.88 -0.49
C ALA A 520 -2.45 -14.36 -0.74
N ALA A 521 -2.66 -13.92 -1.98
CA ALA A 521 -2.79 -12.50 -2.31
C ALA A 521 -4.01 -11.85 -1.63
N THR A 522 -5.13 -12.57 -1.52
CA THR A 522 -6.33 -12.10 -0.82
C THR A 522 -6.06 -11.96 0.68
N VAL A 523 -5.38 -12.94 1.30
CA VAL A 523 -4.97 -12.90 2.71
C VAL A 523 -4.06 -11.71 2.97
N GLN A 524 -3.03 -11.49 2.15
CA GLN A 524 -2.12 -10.35 2.28
C GLN A 524 -2.85 -9.00 2.22
N SER A 525 -3.79 -8.85 1.28
CA SER A 525 -4.62 -7.63 1.21
C SER A 525 -5.53 -7.45 2.42
N LEU A 526 -6.08 -8.54 2.96
CA LEU A 526 -6.98 -8.50 4.11
C LEU A 526 -6.24 -8.31 5.43
N ARG A 527 -4.98 -8.75 5.58
CA ARG A 527 -4.19 -8.52 6.81
C ARG A 527 -4.16 -7.04 7.23
N LEU A 528 -4.11 -6.14 6.25
CA LEU A 528 -4.07 -4.69 6.46
C LEU A 528 -5.44 -4.06 6.78
N THR A 529 -6.54 -4.81 6.70
CA THR A 529 -7.91 -4.28 6.83
C THR A 529 -8.80 -5.15 7.73
N ASP A 530 -8.86 -6.46 7.52
CA ASP A 530 -9.55 -7.46 8.35
C ASP A 530 -8.63 -8.65 8.72
N PRO A 531 -7.78 -8.52 9.76
CA PRO A 531 -6.84 -9.57 10.16
C PRO A 531 -7.54 -10.86 10.64
N ALA A 532 -8.74 -10.76 11.23
CA ALA A 532 -9.50 -11.94 11.65
C ALA A 532 -9.98 -12.77 10.45
N LEU A 533 -10.51 -12.11 9.43
CA LEU A 533 -10.92 -12.78 8.20
C LEU A 533 -9.71 -13.33 7.43
N ALA A 534 -8.61 -12.56 7.38
CA ALA A 534 -7.36 -12.99 6.77
C ALA A 534 -6.81 -14.26 7.42
N ALA A 535 -6.80 -14.34 8.75
CA ALA A 535 -6.35 -15.52 9.50
C ALA A 535 -7.17 -16.77 9.16
N GLN A 536 -8.50 -16.65 9.11
CA GLN A 536 -9.35 -17.79 8.71
C GLN A 536 -9.10 -18.20 7.25
N LEU A 537 -8.97 -17.24 6.33
CA LEU A 537 -8.66 -17.54 4.92
C LEU A 537 -7.26 -18.14 4.73
N ALA A 538 -6.29 -17.80 5.57
CA ALA A 538 -4.97 -18.43 5.56
C ALA A 538 -5.06 -19.92 5.90
N VAL A 539 -5.87 -20.28 6.91
CA VAL A 539 -6.16 -21.70 7.25
C VAL A 539 -6.86 -22.40 6.09
N VAL A 540 -7.82 -21.76 5.42
CA VAL A 540 -8.49 -22.33 4.24
C VAL A 540 -7.49 -22.55 3.10
N GLY A 541 -6.64 -21.57 2.80
CA GLY A 541 -5.61 -21.66 1.78
C GLY A 541 -4.68 -22.85 2.03
N TYR A 542 -4.13 -22.93 3.25
CA TYR A 542 -3.25 -24.03 3.66
C TYR A 542 -3.91 -25.41 3.56
N ARG A 543 -5.15 -25.56 4.05
CA ARG A 543 -5.89 -26.84 3.97
C ARG A 543 -6.30 -27.22 2.55
N THR A 544 -6.42 -26.24 1.65
CA THR A 544 -6.79 -26.48 0.25
C THR A 544 -5.57 -26.91 -0.56
N ALA A 545 -4.44 -26.21 -0.42
CA ALA A 545 -3.19 -26.51 -1.09
C ALA A 545 -2.01 -26.04 -0.24
N SER A 546 -1.16 -26.98 0.21
CA SER A 546 0.01 -26.69 1.06
C SER A 546 1.23 -26.25 0.23
N THR A 547 1.13 -25.07 -0.40
CA THR A 547 2.25 -24.44 -1.12
C THR A 547 3.10 -23.55 -0.19
N SER A 548 4.28 -23.12 -0.65
CA SER A 548 5.12 -22.16 0.08
C SER A 548 4.37 -20.87 0.42
N ASP A 549 3.60 -20.32 -0.52
CA ASP A 549 2.88 -19.05 -0.35
C ASP A 549 1.79 -19.16 0.72
N THR A 550 0.99 -20.23 0.68
CA THR A 550 -0.02 -20.50 1.71
C THR A 550 0.59 -20.79 3.08
N ARG A 551 1.73 -21.50 3.13
CA ARG A 551 2.44 -21.74 4.39
C ARG A 551 2.98 -20.43 4.95
N SER A 552 3.61 -19.58 4.14
CA SER A 552 3.99 -18.21 4.53
C SER A 552 2.83 -17.48 5.16
N THR A 553 1.70 -17.40 4.45
CA THR A 553 0.55 -16.66 4.95
C THR A 553 -0.08 -17.26 6.20
N LEU A 554 0.08 -18.57 6.45
CA LEU A 554 -0.38 -19.20 7.68
C LEU A 554 0.58 -18.87 8.84
N LEU A 555 1.88 -19.11 8.66
CA LEU A 555 2.88 -18.89 9.71
C LEU A 555 2.93 -17.41 10.12
N GLU A 556 2.86 -16.48 9.19
CA GLU A 556 2.78 -15.04 9.45
C GLU A 556 1.56 -14.66 10.33
N THR A 557 0.50 -15.49 10.39
CA THR A 557 -0.67 -15.21 11.23
C THR A 557 -0.34 -15.33 12.72
N SER A 558 0.71 -16.08 13.06
CA SER A 558 1.17 -16.21 14.45
C SER A 558 1.97 -15.01 14.97
N SER A 559 2.46 -14.15 14.09
CA SER A 559 3.24 -12.96 14.46
C SER A 559 2.38 -11.70 14.55
N ASP A 560 1.33 -11.62 13.74
CA ASP A 560 0.40 -10.50 13.75
C ASP A 560 -0.69 -10.64 14.81
N PRO A 561 -1.11 -9.53 15.46
CA PRO A 561 -2.23 -9.56 16.38
C PRO A 561 -3.53 -9.82 15.60
N VAL A 562 -4.12 -10.99 15.84
CA VAL A 562 -5.42 -11.38 15.28
C VAL A 562 -6.50 -11.14 16.32
N PRO A 563 -7.52 -10.30 16.04
CA PRO A 563 -8.61 -10.11 16.98
C PRO A 563 -9.59 -11.28 16.95
N ALA A 564 -10.15 -11.62 18.10
CA ALA A 564 -11.36 -12.40 18.16
C ALA A 564 -12.54 -11.52 17.71
N ARG A 565 -13.30 -11.93 16.70
CA ARG A 565 -14.44 -11.15 16.19
C ARG A 565 -15.78 -11.80 16.55
N TYR A 566 -16.77 -10.99 16.89
CA TYR A 566 -18.13 -11.43 17.23
C TYR A 566 -19.14 -10.62 16.41
N LEU A 567 -19.87 -11.32 15.55
CA LEU A 567 -20.89 -10.79 14.64
C LEU A 567 -22.23 -10.56 15.36
N GLY A 568 -23.08 -9.73 14.74
CA GLY A 568 -24.40 -9.40 15.29
C GLY A 568 -24.36 -8.33 16.38
N ALA A 569 -23.29 -7.54 16.41
CA ALA A 569 -23.07 -6.47 17.37
C ALA A 569 -22.96 -5.13 16.63
N ALA A 570 -23.99 -4.79 15.83
CA ALA A 570 -24.10 -3.50 15.13
C ALA A 570 -24.13 -2.35 16.14
N SER A 571 -22.98 -2.01 16.70
CA SER A 571 -22.90 -1.35 17.99
C SER A 571 -23.03 0.15 17.89
N THR A 572 -24.02 0.67 18.62
CA THR A 572 -24.16 2.10 18.93
C THR A 572 -23.53 2.47 20.28
N ALA A 573 -23.34 1.49 21.17
CA ALA A 573 -22.82 1.66 22.51
C ALA A 573 -22.11 0.39 23.01
N LEU A 574 -21.02 0.60 23.74
CA LEU A 574 -20.15 -0.41 24.35
C LEU A 574 -19.84 0.02 25.79
N ALA A 575 -19.96 -0.90 26.73
CA ALA A 575 -19.45 -0.78 28.09
C ALA A 575 -18.63 -2.02 28.43
N ALA A 576 -17.45 -1.83 29.00
CA ALA A 576 -16.57 -2.91 29.45
C ALA A 576 -16.31 -2.77 30.95
N SER A 577 -16.30 -3.92 31.63
CA SER A 577 -16.05 -4.00 33.06
C SER A 577 -14.66 -3.44 33.47
N PRO A 578 -14.59 -2.70 34.60
CA PRO A 578 -13.37 -2.29 35.27
C PRO A 578 -12.72 -3.37 36.18
N HIS A 579 -13.25 -4.59 36.34
CA HIS A 579 -12.61 -5.67 37.11
C HIS A 579 -12.56 -7.05 36.40
N GLY A 580 -12.77 -7.09 35.09
CA GLY A 580 -12.74 -8.34 34.30
C GLY A 580 -14.06 -9.12 34.32
N GLY A 581 -15.15 -8.46 34.72
CA GLY A 581 -16.54 -8.89 34.62
C GLY A 581 -17.11 -8.76 33.19
N PRO A 582 -18.40 -8.44 33.04
CA PRO A 582 -19.07 -8.51 31.75
C PRO A 582 -18.68 -7.37 30.81
N ILE A 583 -18.83 -7.63 29.51
CA ILE A 583 -18.84 -6.61 28.46
C ILE A 583 -20.25 -6.54 27.89
N ALA A 584 -20.81 -5.34 27.83
CA ALA A 584 -22.14 -5.09 27.31
C ALA A 584 -22.05 -4.33 25.97
N VAL A 585 -22.74 -4.85 24.95
CA VAL A 585 -22.76 -4.27 23.61
C VAL A 585 -24.20 -4.16 23.12
N SER A 586 -24.59 -2.97 22.69
CA SER A 586 -25.91 -2.75 22.10
C SER A 586 -25.94 -3.16 20.62
N ASP A 587 -27.11 -3.54 20.13
CA ASP A 587 -27.37 -3.80 18.72
C ASP A 587 -28.34 -2.73 18.18
N ALA A 588 -27.87 -1.94 17.23
CA ALA A 588 -28.59 -0.83 16.61
C ALA A 588 -29.80 -1.27 15.78
N THR A 589 -29.86 -2.55 15.38
CA THR A 589 -30.93 -3.08 14.53
C THR A 589 -32.18 -3.45 15.31
N ASN A 590 -32.01 -3.97 16.54
CA ASN A 590 -33.11 -4.49 17.36
C ASN A 590 -33.20 -3.85 18.75
N GLY A 591 -32.24 -3.01 19.15
CA GLY A 591 -32.21 -2.35 20.45
C GLY A 591 -31.89 -3.29 21.63
N SER A 592 -31.44 -4.51 21.36
CA SER A 592 -30.98 -5.43 22.40
C SER A 592 -29.58 -5.08 22.88
N VAL A 593 -29.23 -5.56 24.07
CA VAL A 593 -27.88 -5.47 24.63
C VAL A 593 -27.39 -6.89 24.88
N THR A 594 -26.34 -7.29 24.18
CA THR A 594 -25.68 -8.58 24.40
C THR A 594 -24.63 -8.43 25.50
N LEU A 595 -24.64 -9.35 26.46
CA LEU A 595 -23.65 -9.45 27.53
C LEU A 595 -22.66 -10.56 27.20
N PHE A 596 -21.38 -10.26 27.36
CA PHE A 596 -20.28 -11.18 27.18
C PHE A 596 -19.54 -11.39 28.49
N THR A 597 -19.11 -12.61 28.76
CA THR A 597 -18.11 -12.91 29.80
C THR A 597 -16.73 -13.02 29.17
N GLN A 598 -15.70 -12.61 29.89
CA GLN A 598 -14.32 -12.66 29.42
C GLN A 598 -13.61 -13.95 29.86
N SER A 599 -12.76 -14.48 28.99
CA SER A 599 -11.82 -15.57 29.25
C SER A 599 -10.40 -15.15 28.83
N ARG A 600 -9.41 -16.02 29.02
CA ARG A 600 -8.03 -15.78 28.53
C ARG A 600 -7.93 -15.74 27.00
N HIS A 601 -8.83 -16.43 26.30
CA HIS A 601 -8.78 -16.62 24.84
C HIS A 601 -9.82 -15.80 24.07
N GLY A 602 -10.60 -14.95 24.76
CA GLY A 602 -11.61 -14.13 24.13
C GLY A 602 -12.87 -13.97 24.98
N LEU A 603 -13.98 -13.71 24.31
CA LEU A 603 -15.29 -13.42 24.90
C LEU A 603 -16.28 -14.56 24.61
N THR A 604 -17.20 -14.77 25.54
CA THR A 604 -18.30 -15.72 25.36
C THR A 604 -19.62 -15.01 25.56
N ARG A 605 -20.58 -15.21 24.64
CA ARG A 605 -21.94 -14.66 24.78
C ARG A 605 -22.60 -15.29 26.00
N ALA A 606 -22.94 -14.48 27.00
CA ALA A 606 -23.47 -14.94 28.27
C ALA A 606 -25.00 -14.77 28.36
N GLY A 607 -25.51 -13.61 27.93
CA GLY A 607 -26.93 -13.29 28.02
C GLY A 607 -27.30 -12.11 27.12
N ALA A 608 -28.59 -11.78 27.07
CA ALA A 608 -29.09 -10.63 26.33
C ALA A 608 -30.20 -9.92 27.11
N ILE A 609 -30.18 -8.59 27.06
CA ILE A 609 -31.20 -7.70 27.59
C ILE A 609 -31.99 -7.14 26.41
N THR A 610 -33.30 -7.31 26.43
CA THR A 610 -34.21 -6.63 25.50
C THR A 610 -34.91 -5.50 26.22
N SER A 611 -34.80 -4.28 25.69
CA SER A 611 -35.44 -3.06 26.22
C SER A 611 -36.98 -3.04 26.10
N MET A 612 -37.58 -4.04 25.45
CA MET A 612 -39.03 -4.18 25.28
C MET A 612 -39.68 -4.95 26.45
N PRO A 613 -40.79 -4.46 27.03
CA PRO A 613 -41.62 -5.25 27.94
C PRO A 613 -42.16 -6.52 27.25
N ALA A 614 -42.21 -7.64 27.97
CA ALA A 614 -42.80 -8.87 27.45
C ALA A 614 -44.29 -8.63 27.07
N GLY A 615 -44.67 -8.95 25.83
CA GLY A 615 -46.07 -8.92 25.37
C GLY A 615 -46.43 -8.00 24.20
N ILE A 616 -45.47 -7.30 23.58
CA ILE A 616 -45.72 -6.44 22.40
C ILE A 616 -45.27 -7.16 21.11
N ASP A 617 -46.14 -7.15 20.09
CA ASP A 617 -46.02 -7.91 18.84
C ASP A 617 -44.85 -7.45 17.92
N ARG A 618 -44.23 -8.41 17.22
CA ARG A 618 -42.94 -8.30 16.52
C ARG A 618 -43.03 -7.68 15.12
N SER A 619 -43.52 -6.45 14.98
CA SER A 619 -43.33 -5.69 13.71
C SER A 619 -42.07 -4.82 13.78
N VAL A 620 -41.09 -5.15 12.94
CA VAL A 620 -39.65 -4.79 12.98
C VAL A 620 -39.36 -3.31 12.62
N SER A 621 -39.92 -2.32 13.32
CA SER A 621 -39.61 -0.90 13.00
C SER A 621 -39.58 0.11 14.16
N SER A 622 -40.03 -0.22 15.38
CA SER A 622 -40.22 0.78 16.45
C SER A 622 -39.55 0.47 17.79
N ALA A 623 -38.62 -0.49 17.85
CA ALA A 623 -37.90 -0.79 19.09
C ALA A 623 -37.02 0.40 19.52
N PRO A 624 -36.97 0.76 20.82
CA PRO A 624 -36.08 1.79 21.33
C PRO A 624 -34.62 1.47 21.00
N LYS A 625 -33.92 2.41 20.36
CA LYS A 625 -32.49 2.23 20.07
C LYS A 625 -31.68 2.56 21.32
N VAL A 626 -30.74 1.68 21.67
CA VAL A 626 -29.84 1.87 22.81
C VAL A 626 -28.61 2.62 22.35
N TYR A 627 -28.36 3.81 22.90
CA TYR A 627 -27.24 4.67 22.51
C TYR A 627 -26.21 4.86 23.63
N ALA A 628 -26.52 4.43 24.85
CA ALA A 628 -25.66 4.60 26.00
C ALA A 628 -25.69 3.37 26.91
N LEU A 629 -24.49 2.90 27.28
CA LEU A 629 -24.28 1.83 28.26
C LEU A 629 -23.22 2.29 29.25
N ALA A 630 -23.41 1.98 30.53
CA ALA A 630 -22.40 2.16 31.57
C ALA A 630 -22.49 1.03 32.59
N LEU A 631 -21.36 0.40 32.91
CA LEU A 631 -21.23 -0.60 33.96
C LEU A 631 -20.71 0.07 35.23
N SER A 632 -21.21 -0.39 36.37
CA SER A 632 -20.69 0.04 37.66
C SER A 632 -19.30 -0.55 37.90
N PRO A 633 -18.49 0.11 38.75
CA PRO A 633 -17.17 -0.38 39.13
C PRO A 633 -17.15 -1.81 39.66
N ASN A 634 -18.16 -2.20 40.44
CA ASN A 634 -18.26 -3.55 41.02
C ASN A 634 -18.84 -4.62 40.08
N ASP A 635 -19.10 -4.30 38.81
CA ASP A 635 -19.66 -5.21 37.80
C ASP A 635 -21.09 -5.74 38.06
N GLU A 636 -21.79 -5.18 39.04
CA GLU A 636 -23.14 -5.65 39.42
C GLU A 636 -24.25 -4.89 38.72
N LEU A 637 -24.03 -3.62 38.35
CA LEU A 637 -25.06 -2.73 37.82
C LEU A 637 -24.74 -2.30 36.39
N LEU A 638 -25.70 -2.48 35.49
CA LEU A 638 -25.66 -1.96 34.13
C LEU A 638 -26.77 -0.91 33.93
N ALA A 639 -26.37 0.29 33.53
CA ALA A 639 -27.28 1.34 33.08
C ALA A 639 -27.42 1.29 31.56
N VAL A 640 -28.66 1.15 31.08
CA VAL A 640 -29.02 1.06 29.65
C VAL A 640 -29.89 2.25 29.28
N GLY A 641 -29.33 3.19 28.51
CA GLY A 641 -30.00 4.39 28.02
C GLY A 641 -30.47 4.25 26.58
N ASP A 642 -31.75 4.54 26.36
CA ASP A 642 -32.40 4.39 25.06
C ASP A 642 -32.89 5.72 24.45
N SER A 643 -33.41 5.62 23.22
CA SER A 643 -33.96 6.74 22.45
C SER A 643 -35.23 7.37 23.05
N THR A 644 -35.87 6.74 24.03
CA THR A 644 -37.13 7.21 24.66
C THR A 644 -36.92 8.11 25.86
N SER A 645 -35.68 8.56 26.10
CA SER A 645 -35.29 9.36 27.27
C SER A 645 -35.34 8.59 28.60
N THR A 646 -35.33 7.26 28.57
CA THR A 646 -35.32 6.42 29.77
C THR A 646 -33.96 5.75 29.92
N VAL A 647 -33.46 5.66 31.15
CA VAL A 647 -32.35 4.78 31.51
C VAL A 647 -32.89 3.67 32.40
N THR A 648 -32.73 2.42 31.97
CA THR A 648 -33.09 1.25 32.76
C THR A 648 -31.88 0.72 33.49
N LEU A 649 -32.07 0.30 34.74
CA LEU A 649 -31.02 -0.22 35.62
C LEU A 649 -31.19 -1.73 35.75
N TRP A 650 -30.11 -2.47 35.56
CA TRP A 650 -30.09 -3.92 35.52
C TRP A 650 -29.02 -4.47 36.45
N ASP A 651 -29.37 -5.52 37.20
CA ASP A 651 -28.42 -6.41 37.87
C ASP A 651 -27.79 -7.32 36.82
N VAL A 652 -26.47 -7.29 36.72
CA VAL A 652 -25.66 -8.10 35.82
C VAL A 652 -24.57 -8.88 36.57
N SER A 653 -24.73 -9.02 37.90
CA SER A 653 -23.87 -9.86 38.74
C SER A 653 -23.75 -11.30 38.19
N ASP A 654 -24.85 -11.81 37.63
CA ASP A 654 -24.84 -12.97 36.73
C ASP A 654 -25.21 -12.52 35.31
N PRO A 655 -24.23 -12.34 34.41
CA PRO A 655 -24.47 -11.90 33.03
C PRO A 655 -25.35 -12.85 32.21
N ARG A 656 -25.55 -14.10 32.68
CA ARG A 656 -26.43 -15.09 32.04
C ARG A 656 -27.89 -14.88 32.40
N HIS A 657 -28.18 -14.25 33.54
CA HIS A 657 -29.52 -14.01 34.05
C HIS A 657 -29.70 -12.55 34.48
N PRO A 658 -29.60 -11.57 33.56
CA PRO A 658 -29.72 -10.17 33.90
C PRO A 658 -31.13 -9.84 34.42
N ALA A 659 -31.22 -9.10 35.53
CA ALA A 659 -32.49 -8.77 36.18
C ALA A 659 -32.73 -7.26 36.22
N ARG A 660 -33.92 -6.80 35.81
CA ARG A 660 -34.26 -5.38 35.86
C ARG A 660 -34.48 -4.92 37.30
N LEU A 661 -33.81 -3.86 37.72
CA LEU A 661 -33.90 -3.28 39.06
C LEU A 661 -34.81 -2.05 39.11
N GLY A 662 -34.65 -1.13 38.16
CA GLY A 662 -35.32 0.17 38.20
C GLY A 662 -35.19 0.95 36.90
N SER A 663 -35.59 2.22 36.93
CA SER A 663 -35.39 3.15 35.82
C SER A 663 -35.35 4.61 36.27
N VAL A 664 -34.57 5.43 35.58
CA VAL A 664 -34.49 6.88 35.79
C VAL A 664 -34.82 7.65 34.52
N GLY A 665 -35.32 8.88 34.69
CA GLY A 665 -35.70 9.74 33.58
C GLY A 665 -34.55 10.62 33.08
N GLY A 666 -34.36 10.67 31.77
CA GLY A 666 -33.47 11.61 31.09
C GLY A 666 -34.05 13.02 30.96
N ALA A 667 -33.32 13.88 30.25
CA ALA A 667 -33.76 15.23 29.84
C ALA A 667 -34.00 15.33 28.32
N GLY A 668 -34.21 14.20 27.66
CA GLY A 668 -34.25 14.00 26.20
C GLY A 668 -33.62 12.65 25.82
N PRO A 669 -33.47 12.33 24.52
CA PRO A 669 -32.84 11.09 24.07
C PRO A 669 -31.49 10.89 24.75
N VAL A 670 -31.29 9.73 25.38
CA VAL A 670 -30.10 9.46 26.18
C VAL A 670 -28.94 9.14 25.24
N GLU A 671 -27.98 10.06 25.14
CA GLU A 671 -26.82 9.90 24.26
C GLU A 671 -25.60 9.34 25.01
N ARG A 672 -25.44 9.68 26.30
CA ARG A 672 -24.35 9.20 27.14
C ARG A 672 -24.83 8.97 28.57
N VAL A 673 -24.28 7.93 29.20
CA VAL A 673 -24.42 7.65 30.63
C VAL A 673 -23.03 7.34 31.20
N ALA A 674 -22.82 7.68 32.47
CA ALA A 674 -21.62 7.33 33.21
C ALA A 674 -21.98 7.05 34.65
N ILE A 675 -21.37 6.03 35.24
CA ILE A 675 -21.47 5.72 36.67
C ILE A 675 -20.15 6.18 37.32
N ASP A 676 -20.22 6.76 38.50
CA ASP A 676 -19.04 7.25 39.20
C ASP A 676 -18.18 6.08 39.75
N PRO A 677 -16.91 6.33 40.12
CA PRO A 677 -16.01 5.28 40.62
C PRO A 677 -16.45 4.60 41.92
N THR A 678 -17.39 5.18 42.68
CA THR A 678 -17.96 4.54 43.87
C THR A 678 -19.16 3.65 43.56
N GLY A 679 -19.75 3.78 42.35
CA GLY A 679 -21.00 3.10 41.98
C GLY A 679 -22.26 3.72 42.59
N ALA A 680 -22.13 4.82 43.34
CA ALA A 680 -23.24 5.45 44.06
C ALA A 680 -23.98 6.51 43.22
N GLU A 681 -23.37 7.03 42.16
CA GLU A 681 -23.93 8.12 41.36
C GLU A 681 -23.95 7.78 39.86
N LEU A 682 -25.08 8.08 39.22
CA LEU A 682 -25.30 7.96 37.78
C LEU A 682 -25.52 9.33 37.15
N ALA A 683 -24.68 9.69 36.17
CA ALA A 683 -24.89 10.82 35.29
C ALA A 683 -25.56 10.39 33.98
N VAL A 684 -26.60 11.13 33.59
CA VAL A 684 -27.35 10.92 32.36
C VAL A 684 -27.33 12.22 31.54
N ALA A 685 -26.62 12.19 30.42
CA ALA A 685 -26.52 13.32 29.52
C ALA A 685 -27.73 13.38 28.57
N GLY A 686 -28.44 14.51 28.62
CA GLY A 686 -29.53 14.87 27.71
C GLY A 686 -29.14 16.02 26.76
N ALA A 687 -30.14 16.60 26.09
CA ALA A 687 -29.90 17.64 25.07
C ALA A 687 -29.35 18.96 25.64
N ASP A 688 -29.83 19.43 26.79
CA ASP A 688 -29.48 20.73 27.38
C ASP A 688 -28.90 20.67 28.81
N ARG A 689 -28.81 19.47 29.40
CA ARG A 689 -28.34 19.27 30.77
C ARG A 689 -27.86 17.85 31.02
N VAL A 690 -27.05 17.68 32.06
CA VAL A 690 -26.68 16.38 32.62
C VAL A 690 -27.46 16.18 33.92
N LYS A 691 -28.40 15.23 33.92
CA LYS A 691 -29.12 14.82 35.13
C LYS A 691 -28.26 13.87 35.94
N ARG A 692 -28.37 13.94 37.27
CA ARG A 692 -27.59 13.13 38.20
C ARG A 692 -28.55 12.39 39.12
N TRP A 693 -28.21 11.16 39.46
CA TRP A 693 -29.03 10.28 40.28
C TRP A 693 -28.17 9.55 41.29
N ALA A 694 -28.60 9.55 42.55
CA ALA A 694 -28.08 8.66 43.57
C ALA A 694 -28.68 7.27 43.34
N VAL A 695 -27.84 6.25 43.22
CA VAL A 695 -28.17 4.87 42.84
C VAL A 695 -27.60 3.85 43.83
N GLU A 696 -27.35 4.24 45.08
CA GLU A 696 -26.92 3.33 46.15
C GLU A 696 -27.93 2.19 46.35
N ASP A 697 -29.22 2.49 46.18
CA ASP A 697 -30.26 1.49 45.92
C ASP A 697 -30.81 1.68 44.49
N PRO A 698 -30.37 0.88 43.51
CA PRO A 698 -30.81 1.00 42.12
C PRO A 698 -32.30 0.76 41.91
N ARG A 699 -33.00 0.18 42.90
CA ARG A 699 -34.47 -0.01 42.86
C ARG A 699 -35.23 1.25 43.20
N VAL A 700 -34.61 2.18 43.93
CA VAL A 700 -35.21 3.47 44.33
C VAL A 700 -34.24 4.64 44.08
N PRO A 701 -33.93 4.96 42.81
CA PRO A 701 -33.00 6.04 42.50
C PRO A 701 -33.53 7.41 42.93
N ARG A 702 -32.65 8.27 43.45
CA ARG A 702 -33.01 9.64 43.89
C ARG A 702 -32.34 10.69 43.03
N GLU A 703 -33.11 11.63 42.49
CA GLU A 703 -32.55 12.72 41.67
C GLU A 703 -31.65 13.65 42.52
N LEU A 704 -30.46 13.94 41.99
CA LEU A 704 -29.48 14.87 42.55
C LEU A 704 -29.46 16.19 41.75
N PRO A 705 -28.86 17.26 42.27
CA PRO A 705 -28.73 18.53 41.54
C PRO A 705 -28.08 18.34 40.16
N SER A 706 -28.81 18.68 39.10
CA SER A 706 -28.35 18.56 37.71
C SER A 706 -27.27 19.59 37.35
N VAL A 707 -26.43 19.25 36.38
CA VAL A 707 -25.43 20.15 35.79
C VAL A 707 -25.98 20.75 34.49
N ARG A 708 -25.87 22.07 34.31
CA ARG A 708 -26.29 22.73 33.07
C ARG A 708 -25.25 22.50 31.98
N SER A 709 -25.71 22.20 30.77
CA SER A 709 -24.85 22.11 29.60
C SER A 709 -25.20 23.25 28.63
N PRO A 710 -24.21 23.96 28.05
CA PRO A 710 -24.49 25.01 27.07
C PRO A 710 -24.98 24.46 25.72
N ALA A 711 -24.75 23.17 25.44
CA ALA A 711 -25.13 22.50 24.20
C ALA A 711 -25.28 20.98 24.39
N ARG A 712 -25.48 20.22 23.31
CA ARG A 712 -25.72 18.78 23.39
C ARG A 712 -24.45 18.04 23.80
N VAL A 713 -24.53 17.22 24.85
CA VAL A 713 -23.39 16.45 25.34
C VAL A 713 -23.12 15.24 24.44
N ARG A 714 -21.85 15.02 24.07
CA ARG A 714 -21.40 13.94 23.18
C ARG A 714 -20.35 13.01 23.81
N SER A 715 -19.74 13.44 24.90
CA SER A 715 -18.78 12.68 25.71
C SER A 715 -19.03 13.02 27.18
N LEU A 716 -18.93 12.05 28.08
CA LEU A 716 -19.27 12.19 29.50
C LEU A 716 -18.45 11.18 30.30
N GLU A 717 -17.73 11.64 31.31
CA GLU A 717 -16.88 10.77 32.14
C GLU A 717 -16.70 11.37 33.54
N TYR A 718 -16.74 10.51 34.57
CA TYR A 718 -16.35 10.89 35.93
C TYR A 718 -14.84 10.82 36.09
N SER A 719 -14.28 11.69 36.94
CA SER A 719 -12.87 11.54 37.32
C SER A 719 -12.66 10.22 38.06
N PRO A 720 -11.59 9.45 37.75
CA PRO A 720 -11.26 8.21 38.47
C PRO A 720 -10.95 8.47 39.95
N LEU A 721 -10.55 9.70 40.30
CA LEU A 721 -10.33 10.12 41.70
C LEU A 721 -11.63 10.51 42.43
N GLY A 722 -12.77 10.50 41.73
CA GLY A 722 -14.07 10.89 42.26
C GLY A 722 -14.28 12.41 42.36
N GLY A 723 -15.51 12.81 42.66
CA GLY A 723 -15.87 14.20 42.98
C GLY A 723 -15.85 15.21 41.81
N GLN A 724 -15.42 14.81 40.62
CA GLN A 724 -15.47 15.64 39.40
C GLN A 724 -16.17 14.93 38.24
N LEU A 725 -16.79 15.73 37.37
CA LEU A 725 -17.46 15.28 36.15
C LEU A 725 -17.00 16.12 34.97
N ALA A 726 -16.52 15.46 33.91
CA ALA A 726 -16.17 16.10 32.65
C ALA A 726 -17.14 15.72 31.54
N PHE A 727 -17.46 16.66 30.66
CA PHE A 727 -18.24 16.39 29.46
C PHE A 727 -17.86 17.30 28.30
N GLY A 728 -17.92 16.75 27.08
CA GLY A 728 -17.75 17.50 25.84
C GLY A 728 -19.07 17.72 25.11
N THR A 729 -19.22 18.89 24.49
CA THR A 729 -20.44 19.30 23.78
C THR A 729 -20.27 19.33 22.26
N ASP A 730 -21.36 19.22 21.52
CA ASP A 730 -21.39 19.36 20.05
C ASP A 730 -21.04 20.75 19.52
N ARG A 731 -20.81 21.73 20.40
CA ARG A 731 -20.27 23.05 20.07
C ARG A 731 -18.76 23.15 20.22
N GLY A 732 -18.06 22.04 20.44
CA GLY A 732 -16.60 22.05 20.54
C GLY A 732 -16.09 22.51 21.92
N THR A 733 -16.90 22.44 22.98
CA THR A 733 -16.46 22.86 24.32
C THR A 733 -16.43 21.67 25.29
N ALA A 734 -15.33 21.52 26.03
CA ALA A 734 -15.22 20.56 27.13
C ALA A 734 -15.37 21.30 28.45
N HIS A 735 -16.15 20.74 29.37
CA HIS A 735 -16.47 21.34 30.65
C HIS A 735 -16.09 20.37 31.77
N VAL A 736 -15.50 20.91 32.83
CA VAL A 736 -15.11 20.16 34.04
C VAL A 736 -15.83 20.77 35.23
N TRP A 737 -16.52 19.93 35.99
CA TRP A 737 -17.37 20.33 37.12
C TRP A 737 -16.93 19.63 38.40
N SER A 738 -16.94 20.37 39.51
CA SER A 738 -16.87 19.81 40.86
C SER A 738 -18.27 19.46 41.32
N LEU A 739 -18.39 18.30 41.95
CA LEU A 739 -19.64 17.78 42.50
C LEU A 739 -19.71 17.86 44.03
N ALA A 740 -18.71 18.47 44.66
CA ALA A 740 -18.68 18.67 46.11
C ALA A 740 -19.77 19.68 46.54
N GLY A 741 -20.91 19.16 47.00
CA GLY A 741 -22.08 19.97 47.38
C GLY A 741 -22.90 20.41 46.17
N THR A 742 -23.12 21.72 46.00
CA THR A 742 -23.78 22.26 44.81
C THR A 742 -22.80 22.22 43.63
N PRO A 743 -23.17 21.67 42.46
CA PRO A 743 -22.25 21.58 41.33
C PRO A 743 -21.70 22.95 40.90
N VAL A 744 -20.38 23.05 40.74
CA VAL A 744 -19.69 24.26 40.29
C VAL A 744 -18.79 23.92 39.12
N GLU A 745 -18.84 24.74 38.08
CA GLU A 745 -17.94 24.64 36.92
C GLU A 745 -16.53 25.06 37.33
N LEU A 746 -15.57 24.12 37.23
CA LEU A 746 -14.16 24.37 37.49
C LEU A 746 -13.47 24.96 36.26
N ALA A 747 -13.82 24.49 35.07
CA ALA A 747 -13.24 24.97 33.82
C ALA A 747 -14.12 24.71 32.59
N ALA A 748 -14.00 25.63 31.63
CA ALA A 748 -14.53 25.51 30.28
C ALA A 748 -13.36 25.60 29.29
N LEU A 749 -13.11 24.51 28.58
CA LEU A 749 -12.07 24.38 27.58
C LEU A 749 -12.73 24.56 26.20
N ALA A 750 -12.57 25.75 25.63
CA ALA A 750 -13.12 26.06 24.32
C ALA A 750 -12.18 25.59 23.20
N THR A 751 -12.75 25.00 22.16
CA THR A 751 -12.09 24.77 20.87
C THR A 751 -12.86 25.56 19.80
N ARG A 752 -12.19 26.25 18.85
CA ARG A 752 -12.91 26.99 17.79
C ARG A 752 -13.40 26.12 16.62
N ASP A 753 -13.24 24.79 16.65
CA ASP A 753 -13.74 23.88 15.61
C ASP A 753 -15.04 23.17 16.06
N ARG A 754 -15.85 22.68 15.10
CA ARG A 754 -17.19 22.09 15.33
C ARG A 754 -17.27 20.59 15.71
N PRO A 755 -16.22 19.74 15.75
CA PRO A 755 -16.38 18.38 16.28
C PRO A 755 -16.46 18.42 17.82
N ALA A 756 -17.28 17.54 18.40
CA ALA A 756 -17.43 17.49 19.84
C ALA A 756 -16.12 17.05 20.53
N PRO A 757 -15.66 17.73 21.59
CA PRO A 757 -14.40 17.38 22.22
C PRO A 757 -14.55 16.04 22.92
N MET A 758 -13.57 15.19 22.70
CA MET A 758 -13.39 13.98 23.45
C MET A 758 -12.86 14.34 24.84
N VAL A 759 -13.53 13.85 25.87
CA VAL A 759 -13.04 13.91 27.25
C VAL A 759 -12.77 12.48 27.68
N SER A 760 -11.56 12.22 28.16
CA SER A 760 -11.19 10.96 28.79
C SER A 760 -10.16 11.20 29.88
N TYR A 761 -10.40 10.69 31.08
CA TYR A 761 -9.48 10.85 32.19
C TYR A 761 -8.37 9.79 32.12
N ALA A 762 -7.14 10.23 32.39
CA ALA A 762 -6.06 9.33 32.74
C ALA A 762 -6.23 8.86 34.20
N PRO A 763 -5.69 7.68 34.56
CA PRO A 763 -5.79 7.16 35.93
C PRO A 763 -5.23 8.09 37.02
N ASP A 764 -4.30 8.98 36.66
CA ASP A 764 -3.71 9.99 37.55
C ASP A 764 -4.60 11.23 37.77
N GLY A 765 -5.77 11.30 37.12
CA GLY A 765 -6.70 12.42 37.19
C GLY A 765 -6.43 13.54 36.18
N GLN A 766 -5.44 13.42 35.30
CA GLN A 766 -5.30 14.31 34.15
C GLN A 766 -6.40 14.04 33.12
N LEU A 767 -6.75 15.05 32.32
CA LEU A 767 -7.84 14.98 31.35
C LEU A 767 -7.31 15.11 29.92
N LEU A 768 -7.63 14.18 29.05
CA LEU A 768 -7.32 14.27 27.62
C LEU A 768 -8.42 15.03 26.87
N VAL A 769 -8.00 16.01 26.05
CA VAL A 769 -8.89 16.86 25.25
C VAL A 769 -8.27 17.18 23.88
N ARG A 770 -9.08 17.09 22.82
CA ARG A 770 -8.64 17.43 21.46
C ARG A 770 -8.68 18.96 21.20
N PRO A 771 -7.56 19.64 20.86
CA PRO A 771 -7.53 21.05 20.44
C PRO A 771 -8.03 21.31 19.00
N GLU A 772 -8.12 22.60 18.67
CA GLU A 772 -8.77 23.23 17.51
C GLU A 772 -8.00 23.23 16.17
N ASN A 773 -6.66 23.13 16.14
CA ASN A 773 -5.87 23.23 14.90
C ASN A 773 -5.17 21.91 14.54
N GLU A 774 -5.09 21.67 13.22
CA GLU A 774 -4.60 20.49 12.48
C GLU A 774 -3.98 19.39 13.37
N ASP A 775 -4.84 18.42 13.67
CA ASP A 775 -4.53 17.04 14.05
C ASP A 775 -3.77 16.79 15.36
N THR A 776 -3.75 17.76 16.28
CA THR A 776 -3.14 17.53 17.60
C THR A 776 -4.18 17.09 18.63
N VAL A 777 -3.81 16.15 19.51
CA VAL A 777 -4.52 15.78 20.74
C VAL A 777 -3.70 16.30 21.93
N ARG A 778 -4.29 16.85 22.99
CA ARG A 778 -3.55 17.36 24.16
C ARG A 778 -4.04 16.77 25.47
N LEU A 779 -3.10 16.60 26.40
CA LEU A 779 -3.44 16.41 27.80
C LEU A 779 -3.65 17.74 28.51
N TRP A 780 -4.54 17.78 29.47
CA TRP A 780 -4.85 18.90 30.33
C TRP A 780 -4.73 18.47 31.78
N ASP A 781 -3.92 19.19 32.54
CA ASP A 781 -3.87 19.03 33.98
C ASP A 781 -5.03 19.82 34.60
N VAL A 782 -6.10 19.11 34.96
CA VAL A 782 -7.31 19.64 35.60
C VAL A 782 -7.23 19.61 37.13
N SER A 783 -6.14 19.08 37.70
CA SER A 783 -5.86 19.20 39.15
C SER A 783 -5.37 20.62 39.49
N SER A 784 -4.77 21.31 38.53
CA SER A 784 -4.33 22.69 38.66
C SER A 784 -5.48 23.70 38.53
N ALA A 785 -5.42 24.79 39.30
CA ALA A 785 -6.36 25.90 39.23
C ALA A 785 -5.64 27.21 38.83
N PRO A 786 -5.86 27.75 37.61
CA PRO A 786 -6.68 27.21 36.51
C PRO A 786 -6.02 26.00 35.82
N PRO A 787 -6.80 25.13 35.14
CA PRO A 787 -6.24 23.99 34.42
C PRO A 787 -5.19 24.38 33.40
N ARG A 788 -4.13 23.57 33.30
CA ARG A 788 -2.98 23.85 32.44
C ARG A 788 -2.94 22.90 31.24
N PRO A 789 -2.72 23.41 30.02
CA PRO A 789 -2.48 22.55 28.87
C PRO A 789 -1.12 21.87 28.98
N GLY A 790 -1.10 20.55 28.84
CA GLY A 790 0.08 19.70 28.76
C GLY A 790 0.63 19.54 27.33
N LYS A 791 1.52 18.55 27.17
CA LYS A 791 2.21 18.27 25.90
C LYS A 791 1.20 17.79 24.83
N PRO A 792 1.31 18.28 23.57
CA PRO A 792 0.57 17.69 22.46
C PRO A 792 1.09 16.28 22.15
N LEU A 793 0.18 15.37 21.84
CA LEU A 793 0.48 13.99 21.48
C LEU A 793 0.97 13.93 20.03
N SER A 794 2.13 13.33 19.82
CA SER A 794 2.73 13.05 18.51
C SER A 794 2.23 11.72 17.94
N GLY A 795 2.10 11.61 16.61
CA GLY A 795 1.73 10.36 15.93
C GLY A 795 0.23 10.15 15.68
N LEU A 796 -0.63 11.02 16.23
CA LEU A 796 -2.08 11.06 15.94
C LEU A 796 -2.46 12.17 14.94
N GLY A 797 -1.44 12.72 14.24
CA GLY A 797 -1.57 13.77 13.24
C GLY A 797 -2.16 13.26 11.91
N GLY A 798 -2.85 14.10 11.14
CA GLY A 798 -3.46 13.77 9.84
C GLY A 798 -4.84 13.10 9.86
N VAL A 799 -5.34 12.63 11.02
CA VAL A 799 -6.54 11.77 11.09
C VAL A 799 -7.53 12.25 12.14
N ARG A 800 -8.83 12.27 11.77
CA ARG A 800 -9.92 12.61 12.71
C ARG A 800 -10.12 11.49 13.73
N ILE A 801 -9.63 11.69 14.95
CA ILE A 801 -9.84 10.78 16.07
C ILE A 801 -11.34 10.74 16.47
N THR A 802 -11.89 9.53 16.61
CA THR A 802 -13.29 9.25 16.97
C THR A 802 -13.47 8.89 18.44
N THR A 803 -12.53 8.16 19.03
CA THR A 803 -12.50 7.83 20.46
C THR A 803 -11.06 7.66 20.96
N ALA A 804 -10.88 7.72 22.27
CA ALA A 804 -9.65 7.38 22.95
C ALA A 804 -9.95 6.95 24.40
N ALA A 805 -9.13 6.07 24.93
CA ALA A 805 -9.25 5.58 26.29
C ALA A 805 -7.86 5.19 26.82
N PHE A 806 -7.58 5.55 28.07
CA PHE A 806 -6.36 5.13 28.75
C PHE A 806 -6.46 3.68 29.23
N SER A 807 -5.32 3.00 29.27
CA SER A 807 -5.21 1.74 29.98
C SER A 807 -5.36 1.99 31.49
N PRO A 808 -5.90 1.04 32.24
CA PRO A 808 -6.09 1.18 33.69
C PRO A 808 -4.80 1.46 34.47
N ASP A 809 -3.67 0.93 34.01
CA ASP A 809 -2.34 1.17 34.58
C ASP A 809 -1.70 2.48 34.11
N GLY A 810 -2.36 3.21 33.21
CA GLY A 810 -1.91 4.47 32.65
C GLY A 810 -0.70 4.37 31.72
N ARG A 811 -0.23 3.17 31.37
CA ARG A 811 0.96 2.95 30.51
C ARG A 811 0.68 3.07 29.02
N HIS A 812 -0.57 2.87 28.62
CA HIS A 812 -0.99 2.90 27.23
C HIS A 812 -2.22 3.78 27.01
N LEU A 813 -2.35 4.28 25.78
CA LEU A 813 -3.53 4.97 25.30
C LEU A 813 -3.96 4.31 23.99
N VAL A 814 -5.23 3.93 23.86
CA VAL A 814 -5.82 3.62 22.55
C VAL A 814 -6.48 4.86 22.01
N ALA A 815 -6.27 5.15 20.73
CA ALA A 815 -6.97 6.17 19.99
C ALA A 815 -7.41 5.61 18.65
N SER A 816 -8.66 5.84 18.24
CA SER A 816 -9.15 5.36 16.95
C SER A 816 -9.39 6.50 15.97
N GLY A 817 -9.01 6.32 14.72
CA GLY A 817 -9.18 7.29 13.66
C GLY A 817 -10.38 7.01 12.75
N ALA A 818 -10.75 8.01 11.97
CA ALA A 818 -11.73 7.89 10.88
C ALA A 818 -11.17 7.14 9.64
N ASP A 819 -9.91 6.71 9.71
CA ASP A 819 -9.16 5.88 8.77
C ASP A 819 -9.26 4.38 9.08
N SER A 820 -10.31 3.98 9.82
CA SER A 820 -10.57 2.58 10.20
C SER A 820 -9.42 1.92 10.97
N THR A 821 -8.68 2.69 11.76
CA THR A 821 -7.49 2.21 12.45
C THR A 821 -7.50 2.55 13.93
N VAL A 822 -7.00 1.64 14.77
CA VAL A 822 -6.74 1.88 16.19
C VAL A 822 -5.24 1.99 16.42
N TYR A 823 -4.82 3.11 17.00
CA TYR A 823 -3.47 3.41 17.40
C TYR A 823 -3.29 3.04 18.87
N VAL A 824 -2.29 2.23 19.18
CA VAL A 824 -1.86 1.95 20.56
C VAL A 824 -0.61 2.79 20.81
N LEU A 825 -0.67 3.65 21.82
CA LEU A 825 0.41 4.55 22.20
C LEU A 825 0.98 4.16 23.54
N ASP A 826 2.29 4.33 23.70
CA ASP A 826 2.96 4.33 25.00
C ASP A 826 2.85 5.73 25.62
N THR A 827 2.40 5.83 26.88
CA THR A 827 2.16 7.12 27.56
C THR A 827 3.42 7.73 28.16
N GLY A 828 4.50 6.97 28.31
CA GLY A 828 5.79 7.50 28.76
C GLY A 828 6.49 8.28 27.65
N THR A 829 6.44 7.77 26.42
CA THR A 829 7.11 8.31 25.23
C THR A 829 6.17 9.11 24.32
N TRP A 830 4.86 8.84 24.39
CA TRP A 830 3.84 9.36 23.47
C TRP A 830 4.09 9.02 22.01
N THR A 831 4.50 7.77 21.76
CA THR A 831 4.73 7.23 20.42
C THR A 831 3.76 6.09 20.13
N VAL A 832 3.36 5.95 18.87
CA VAL A 832 2.55 4.82 18.41
C VAL A 832 3.42 3.58 18.41
N VAL A 833 3.09 2.62 19.27
CA VAL A 833 3.84 1.35 19.38
C VAL A 833 3.28 0.28 18.45
N ARG A 834 1.97 0.32 18.17
CA ARG A 834 1.26 -0.58 17.26
C ARG A 834 0.05 0.12 16.63
N THR A 835 -0.26 -0.33 15.43
CA THR A 835 -1.45 0.03 14.66
C THR A 835 -2.30 -1.23 14.46
N LEU A 836 -3.59 -1.16 14.76
CA LEU A 836 -4.54 -2.27 14.66
C LEU A 836 -5.60 -1.96 13.59
N PRO A 837 -5.58 -2.63 12.43
CA PRO A 837 -6.48 -2.33 11.32
C PRO A 837 -7.90 -2.83 11.55
N HIS A 838 -8.88 -2.12 11.01
CA HIS A 838 -10.29 -2.50 11.00
C HIS A 838 -10.90 -2.34 9.59
N PRO A 839 -11.97 -3.09 9.25
CA PRO A 839 -12.57 -3.00 7.92
C PRO A 839 -13.35 -1.70 7.68
N ASP A 840 -13.79 -1.05 8.77
CA ASP A 840 -14.60 0.16 8.72
C ASP A 840 -14.31 1.04 9.95
N ILE A 841 -14.91 2.24 9.98
CA ILE A 841 -14.64 3.26 10.99
C ILE A 841 -14.96 2.73 12.37
N VAL A 842 -13.96 2.79 13.25
CA VAL A 842 -14.06 2.41 14.66
C VAL A 842 -14.89 3.46 15.40
N THR A 843 -15.97 3.01 16.01
CA THR A 843 -16.91 3.83 16.76
C THR A 843 -16.54 3.92 18.24
N ARG A 844 -15.93 2.87 18.79
CA ARG A 844 -15.46 2.82 20.18
C ARG A 844 -14.31 1.82 20.35
N ALA A 845 -13.40 2.15 21.27
CA ALA A 845 -12.23 1.39 21.65
C ALA A 845 -11.97 1.63 23.14
N VAL A 846 -11.87 0.56 23.91
CA VAL A 846 -11.67 0.59 25.37
C VAL A 846 -10.72 -0.52 25.79
N PHE A 847 -9.95 -0.30 26.83
CA PHE A 847 -9.17 -1.37 27.45
C PHE A 847 -10.07 -2.24 28.34
N THR A 848 -9.79 -3.55 28.38
CA THR A 848 -10.24 -4.37 29.50
C THR A 848 -9.41 -4.03 30.72
N SER A 849 -10.05 -4.05 31.87
CA SER A 849 -9.47 -3.45 33.07
C SER A 849 -8.35 -4.23 33.73
N ASN A 850 -8.27 -5.53 33.44
CA ASN A 850 -7.11 -6.36 33.75
C ASN A 850 -5.87 -5.96 32.92
N GLY A 851 -5.97 -4.96 32.03
CA GLY A 851 -4.91 -4.58 31.10
C GLY A 851 -4.56 -5.69 30.12
N GLY A 852 -5.42 -6.71 29.97
CA GLY A 852 -5.13 -7.90 29.18
C GLY A 852 -5.53 -7.77 27.72
N ALA A 853 -6.42 -6.85 27.38
CA ALA A 853 -7.00 -6.73 26.04
C ALA A 853 -7.55 -5.34 25.71
N ILE A 854 -7.79 -5.11 24.42
CA ILE A 854 -8.50 -3.95 23.87
C ILE A 854 -9.78 -4.47 23.23
N VAL A 855 -10.92 -3.86 23.55
CA VAL A 855 -12.21 -4.17 22.93
C VAL A 855 -12.65 -3.01 22.06
N THR A 856 -13.03 -3.33 20.83
CA THR A 856 -13.33 -2.37 19.78
C THR A 856 -14.64 -2.71 19.09
N THR A 857 -15.34 -1.68 18.63
CA THR A 857 -16.53 -1.79 17.80
C THR A 857 -16.39 -0.85 16.62
N ALA A 858 -16.77 -1.31 15.44
CA ALA A 858 -16.76 -0.50 14.23
C ALA A 858 -18.15 -0.47 13.56
N THR A 859 -18.27 0.37 12.54
CA THR A 859 -19.50 0.56 11.76
C THR A 859 -19.89 -0.68 10.94
N ASP A 860 -18.96 -1.62 10.75
CA ASP A 860 -19.20 -2.96 10.18
C ASP A 860 -20.11 -3.85 11.05
N GLY A 861 -20.30 -3.47 12.31
CA GLY A 861 -21.17 -4.16 13.26
C GLY A 861 -20.59 -5.42 13.89
N ALA A 862 -19.27 -5.54 13.91
CA ALA A 862 -18.57 -6.57 14.68
C ALA A 862 -17.93 -5.99 15.95
N LEU A 863 -18.02 -6.75 17.03
CA LEU A 863 -17.21 -6.55 18.23
C LEU A 863 -15.88 -7.28 18.03
N ARG A 864 -14.76 -6.62 18.32
CA ARG A 864 -13.43 -7.22 18.24
C ARG A 864 -12.72 -7.14 19.58
N TRP A 865 -12.13 -8.26 19.99
CA TRP A 865 -11.30 -8.39 21.18
C TRP A 865 -9.87 -8.64 20.75
N TRP A 866 -8.96 -7.76 21.16
CA TRP A 866 -7.54 -7.81 20.84
C TRP A 866 -6.77 -8.14 22.11
N SER A 867 -5.95 -9.19 22.09
CA SER A 867 -5.00 -9.48 23.18
C SER A 867 -3.96 -8.36 23.26
N LEU A 868 -3.75 -7.79 24.45
CA LEU A 868 -2.77 -6.70 24.62
C LEU A 868 -1.33 -7.21 24.47
N ARG A 869 -1.09 -8.48 24.84
CA ARG A 869 0.22 -9.13 24.67
C ARG A 869 0.66 -9.16 23.22
N ASP A 870 -0.29 -9.41 22.32
CA ASP A 870 -0.02 -9.49 20.88
C ASP A 870 -0.07 -8.09 20.24
N ALA A 871 -0.91 -7.20 20.78
CA ALA A 871 -1.07 -5.84 20.29
C ALA A 871 0.08 -4.89 20.70
N VAL A 872 0.95 -5.25 21.64
CA VAL A 872 2.11 -4.41 22.04
C VAL A 872 3.40 -5.18 21.81
N PRO A 873 4.15 -4.89 20.74
CA PRO A 873 5.39 -5.58 20.47
C PRO A 873 6.45 -5.23 21.53
N THR A 874 7.21 -6.24 21.97
CA THR A 874 8.34 -5.99 22.86
C THR A 874 9.50 -5.42 22.05
N ARG A 875 9.95 -4.21 22.41
CA ARG A 875 11.02 -3.50 21.69
C ARG A 875 12.33 -3.46 22.47
N ALA A 876 13.43 -3.66 21.77
CA ALA A 876 14.76 -3.29 22.20
C ALA A 876 14.95 -1.75 22.12
N PRO A 877 15.83 -1.15 22.93
CA PRO A 877 16.10 0.29 22.86
C PRO A 877 16.79 0.71 21.56
N ALA A 878 17.58 -0.20 20.96
CA ALA A 878 18.39 0.01 19.77
C ALA A 878 18.26 -1.18 18.80
N GLN A 879 18.95 -1.11 17.67
CA GLN A 879 18.99 -2.17 16.65
C GLN A 879 19.49 -3.47 17.28
N ILE A 880 18.77 -4.56 17.00
CA ILE A 880 19.12 -5.91 17.46
C ILE A 880 20.16 -6.46 16.48
N GLY A 881 21.36 -6.77 16.97
CA GLY A 881 22.39 -7.41 16.15
C GLY A 881 22.28 -8.92 16.18
N ASP A 882 21.96 -9.49 17.35
CA ASP A 882 21.99 -10.94 17.55
C ASP A 882 20.94 -11.44 18.56
N LEU A 883 20.52 -12.69 18.43
CA LEU A 883 19.50 -13.36 19.24
C LEU A 883 19.93 -14.79 19.55
N HIS A 884 20.01 -15.15 20.83
CA HIS A 884 20.39 -16.52 21.23
C HIS A 884 19.50 -17.09 22.31
N TYR A 885 19.14 -18.38 22.16
CA TYR A 885 18.41 -19.13 23.17
C TYR A 885 19.37 -19.94 24.06
N SER A 886 19.05 -20.08 25.34
CA SER A 886 19.63 -21.16 26.16
C SER A 886 19.21 -22.53 25.63
N ALA A 887 20.00 -23.59 25.84
CA ALA A 887 19.71 -24.91 25.26
C ALA A 887 18.37 -25.52 25.72
N ASP A 888 17.89 -25.15 26.91
CA ASP A 888 16.56 -25.54 27.41
C ASP A 888 15.39 -24.76 26.76
N GLY A 889 15.70 -23.73 25.97
CA GLY A 889 14.75 -22.86 25.29
C GLY A 889 13.86 -22.06 26.24
N THR A 890 14.29 -21.84 27.49
CA THR A 890 13.56 -21.03 28.48
C THR A 890 13.98 -19.56 28.42
N ARG A 891 15.25 -19.28 28.15
CA ARG A 891 15.81 -17.93 28.10
C ARG A 891 16.17 -17.51 26.68
N LEU A 892 15.88 -16.25 26.36
CA LEU A 892 16.33 -15.60 25.13
C LEU A 892 17.19 -14.39 25.52
N ALA A 893 18.43 -14.33 25.05
CA ALA A 893 19.23 -13.12 25.07
C ALA A 893 19.00 -12.33 23.78
N VAL A 894 18.76 -11.03 23.94
CA VAL A 894 18.61 -10.07 22.85
C VAL A 894 19.78 -9.11 22.92
N PHE A 895 20.71 -9.23 21.98
CA PHE A 895 21.89 -8.39 21.89
C PHE A 895 21.59 -7.22 20.96
N ALA A 896 21.36 -6.05 21.54
CA ALA A 896 21.15 -4.82 20.80
C ALA A 896 22.36 -3.88 20.96
N GLU A 897 22.53 -2.96 20.03
CA GLU A 897 23.57 -1.94 20.15
C GLU A 897 23.39 -1.14 21.45
N GLY A 898 24.39 -1.17 22.33
CA GLY A 898 24.37 -0.48 23.61
C GLY A 898 23.56 -1.13 24.75
N GLU A 899 22.77 -2.19 24.50
CA GLU A 899 22.00 -2.89 25.53
C GLU A 899 21.87 -4.39 25.25
N VAL A 900 22.03 -5.22 26.27
CA VAL A 900 21.66 -6.65 26.23
C VAL A 900 20.45 -6.88 27.14
N ALA A 901 19.40 -7.50 26.61
CA ALA A 901 18.19 -7.82 27.35
C ALA A 901 18.01 -9.34 27.48
N LEU A 902 17.70 -9.80 28.69
CA LEU A 902 17.42 -11.22 28.98
C LEU A 902 15.93 -11.45 29.17
N TRP A 903 15.34 -12.40 28.45
CA TRP A 903 13.91 -12.68 28.42
C TRP A 903 13.66 -14.12 28.88
N ASP A 904 12.52 -14.38 29.51
CA ASP A 904 12.09 -15.71 29.98
C ASP A 904 10.66 -16.02 29.52
N ARG A 905 10.27 -17.30 29.59
CA ARG A 905 8.91 -17.80 29.38
C ARG A 905 7.92 -17.18 30.36
N GLY A 906 7.43 -16.00 30.03
CA GLY A 906 6.30 -15.35 30.71
C GLY A 906 6.53 -13.90 31.12
N LEU A 907 7.79 -13.45 31.15
CA LEU A 907 8.18 -12.08 31.43
C LEU A 907 9.09 -11.56 30.30
N PRO A 908 8.59 -10.69 29.41
CA PRO A 908 9.49 -9.97 28.53
C PRO A 908 10.42 -9.10 29.40
N GLN A 909 11.73 -9.24 29.19
CA GLN A 909 12.79 -8.47 29.86
C GLN A 909 12.91 -8.70 31.39
N LEU A 910 13.48 -9.85 31.78
CA LEU A 910 13.96 -10.12 33.14
C LEU A 910 14.97 -9.06 33.62
N THR A 911 15.96 -8.76 32.77
CA THR A 911 17.10 -7.87 33.10
C THR A 911 17.58 -7.14 31.86
N ARG A 912 18.20 -5.97 32.10
CA ARG A 912 18.91 -5.19 31.09
C ARG A 912 20.33 -4.89 31.54
N LEU A 913 21.27 -5.07 30.63
CA LEU A 913 22.66 -4.68 30.76
C LEU A 913 22.93 -3.54 29.79
N ALA A 914 23.21 -2.35 30.31
CA ALA A 914 23.61 -1.20 29.49
C ALA A 914 25.14 -1.14 29.41
N GLY A 915 25.69 -0.87 28.23
CA GLY A 915 27.13 -0.84 27.98
C GLY A 915 27.45 -0.34 26.58
N ALA A 916 28.73 -0.37 26.18
CA ALA A 916 29.14 -0.04 24.81
C ALA A 916 29.03 -1.28 23.88
N PHE A 917 27.92 -2.01 23.96
CA PHE A 917 27.75 -3.28 23.22
C PHE A 917 27.64 -3.06 21.71
N SER A 918 28.28 -3.93 20.93
CA SER A 918 28.26 -3.87 19.46
C SER A 918 27.01 -4.48 18.82
N GLY A 919 26.24 -5.24 19.60
CA GLY A 919 25.11 -6.06 19.12
C GLY A 919 25.46 -7.53 18.91
N ALA A 920 26.74 -7.92 18.97
CA ALA A 920 27.17 -9.32 18.89
C ALA A 920 27.28 -9.96 20.29
N GLY A 921 26.91 -11.23 20.42
CA GLY A 921 27.05 -11.95 21.69
C GLY A 921 26.47 -13.35 21.62
N ASP A 922 26.68 -14.14 22.66
CA ASP A 922 26.17 -15.51 22.74
C ASP A 922 25.89 -15.94 24.19
N LEU A 923 25.10 -16.98 24.35
CA LEU A 923 24.80 -17.66 25.61
C LEU A 923 25.47 -19.04 25.64
N SER A 924 26.05 -19.41 26.77
CA SER A 924 26.50 -20.79 26.96
C SER A 924 25.32 -21.77 26.92
N GLY A 925 25.57 -23.01 26.51
CA GLY A 925 24.53 -24.04 26.39
C GLY A 925 23.73 -24.25 27.69
N ASP A 926 24.37 -24.17 28.85
CA ASP A 926 23.73 -24.26 30.17
C ASP A 926 22.96 -22.98 30.60
N GLY A 927 23.04 -21.92 29.80
CA GLY A 927 22.44 -20.62 30.05
C GLY A 927 22.96 -19.88 31.28
N GLN A 928 24.13 -20.28 31.81
CA GLN A 928 24.74 -19.69 33.00
C GLN A 928 25.77 -18.62 32.67
N LEU A 929 26.31 -18.58 31.45
CA LEU A 929 27.24 -17.56 31.00
C LEU A 929 26.67 -16.80 29.81
N LEU A 930 26.99 -15.51 29.74
CA LEU A 930 26.69 -14.64 28.61
C LEU A 930 27.95 -13.90 28.21
N ALA A 931 28.30 -13.97 26.93
CA ALA A 931 29.38 -13.20 26.34
C ALA A 931 28.78 -12.12 25.43
N ALA A 932 29.24 -10.88 25.59
CA ALA A 932 28.78 -9.76 24.78
C ALA A 932 29.97 -8.97 24.23
N GLY A 933 29.99 -8.78 22.92
CA GLY A 933 30.98 -7.97 22.23
C GLY A 933 30.72 -6.48 22.40
N THR A 934 31.78 -5.68 22.42
CA THR A 934 31.69 -4.20 22.49
C THR A 934 32.15 -3.53 21.20
N ALA A 935 31.68 -2.31 21.00
CA ALA A 935 32.10 -1.47 19.87
C ALA A 935 33.60 -1.09 19.94
N ASP A 936 34.18 -1.08 21.16
CA ASP A 936 35.58 -0.76 21.41
C ASP A 936 36.51 -1.99 21.29
N GLY A 937 35.94 -3.18 21.14
CA GLY A 937 36.70 -4.41 20.87
C GLY A 937 36.98 -5.30 22.08
N ASP A 938 36.20 -5.18 23.14
CA ASP A 938 36.24 -6.10 24.28
C ASP A 938 35.13 -7.16 24.15
N VAL A 939 35.33 -8.32 24.77
CA VAL A 939 34.25 -9.29 25.02
C VAL A 939 34.02 -9.38 26.52
N LEU A 940 32.83 -8.97 26.96
CA LEU A 940 32.43 -8.96 28.36
C LEU A 940 31.73 -10.26 28.71
N LEU A 941 32.19 -10.93 29.76
CA LEU A 941 31.64 -12.21 30.22
C LEU A 941 30.85 -12.03 31.52
N TYR A 942 29.58 -12.41 31.50
CA TYR A 942 28.66 -12.30 32.62
C TYR A 942 28.21 -13.68 33.13
N ASP A 943 28.09 -13.81 34.45
CA ASP A 943 27.46 -14.94 35.14
C ASP A 943 25.96 -14.64 35.33
N LEU A 944 25.14 -15.59 34.86
CA LEU A 944 23.68 -15.61 34.84
C LEU A 944 23.08 -16.67 35.79
N THR A 945 23.84 -17.13 36.78
CA THR A 945 23.32 -17.97 37.88
C THR A 945 22.15 -17.27 38.58
N ASP A 946 22.25 -15.96 38.78
CA ASP A 946 21.11 -15.08 39.08
C ASP A 946 20.84 -14.17 37.86
N PRO A 947 19.91 -14.54 36.96
CA PRO A 947 19.67 -13.79 35.74
C PRO A 947 19.04 -12.41 36.02
N VAL A 948 18.48 -12.18 37.21
CA VAL A 948 17.97 -10.87 37.63
C VAL A 948 19.12 -9.92 37.97
N HIS A 949 20.25 -10.46 38.43
CA HIS A 949 21.44 -9.69 38.79
C HIS A 949 22.71 -10.28 38.15
N PRO A 950 22.88 -10.18 36.82
CA PRO A 950 24.07 -10.65 36.13
C PRO A 950 25.33 -10.02 36.70
N ARG A 951 26.38 -10.82 36.87
CA ARG A 951 27.67 -10.35 37.39
C ARG A 951 28.72 -10.41 36.31
N LEU A 952 29.40 -9.30 36.05
CA LEU A 952 30.58 -9.30 35.17
C LEU A 952 31.68 -10.12 35.85
N VAL A 953 32.09 -11.22 35.22
CA VAL A 953 33.13 -12.13 35.71
C VAL A 953 34.49 -11.82 35.10
N ASP A 954 34.50 -11.49 33.81
CA ASP A 954 35.75 -11.19 33.10
C ASP A 954 35.52 -10.19 31.96
N SER A 955 36.61 -9.52 31.55
CA SER A 955 36.67 -8.70 30.34
C SER A 955 37.85 -9.17 29.50
N LEU A 956 37.54 -9.81 28.38
CA LEU A 956 38.51 -10.38 27.46
C LEU A 956 38.87 -9.30 26.44
N GLY A 957 39.81 -8.43 26.81
CA GLY A 957 40.15 -7.25 25.99
C GLY A 957 41.15 -7.56 24.89
N VAL A 958 40.71 -7.61 23.63
CA VAL A 958 41.61 -8.05 22.55
C VAL A 958 41.39 -7.44 21.15
N VAL A 959 40.34 -6.67 20.82
CA VAL A 959 40.00 -6.41 19.40
C VAL A 959 40.34 -4.99 18.91
N GLY A 960 40.39 -3.96 19.76
CA GLY A 960 40.78 -2.57 19.36
C GLY A 960 39.92 -1.93 18.25
N ARG A 961 38.90 -2.66 17.78
CA ARG A 961 37.88 -2.37 16.78
C ARG A 961 36.63 -3.19 17.13
N LYS A 962 35.50 -2.88 16.52
CA LYS A 962 34.21 -3.50 16.79
C LYS A 962 34.27 -5.04 16.73
N VAL A 963 33.67 -5.71 17.72
CA VAL A 963 33.40 -7.15 17.71
C VAL A 963 32.11 -7.41 16.94
N ASP A 964 32.16 -8.25 15.90
CA ASP A 964 31.01 -8.55 15.06
C ASP A 964 30.46 -9.97 15.26
N ALA A 965 31.27 -10.91 15.79
CA ALA A 965 30.84 -12.28 16.06
C ALA A 965 31.42 -12.81 17.37
N VAL A 966 30.60 -13.53 18.14
CA VAL A 966 30.97 -14.19 19.41
C VAL A 966 30.25 -15.54 19.45
N ALA A 967 30.94 -16.61 19.84
CA ALA A 967 30.33 -17.94 19.91
C ALA A 967 30.95 -18.83 21.00
N PHE A 968 30.13 -19.42 21.86
CA PHE A 968 30.52 -20.45 22.82
C PHE A 968 30.56 -21.84 22.20
N ASP A 969 31.47 -22.67 22.67
CA ASP A 969 31.36 -24.11 22.40
C ASP A 969 30.23 -24.74 23.22
N GLU A 970 29.80 -25.95 22.82
CA GLU A 970 28.67 -26.66 23.42
C GLU A 970 28.80 -26.82 24.95
N ASP A 971 30.03 -27.02 25.42
CA ASP A 971 30.34 -27.23 26.84
C ASP A 971 30.45 -25.92 27.64
N GLY A 972 30.41 -24.75 26.97
CA GLY A 972 30.66 -23.44 27.60
C GLY A 972 32.09 -23.29 28.15
N THR A 973 33.03 -24.11 27.68
CA THR A 973 34.43 -24.11 28.14
C THR A 973 35.32 -23.25 27.27
N ARG A 974 34.91 -23.03 26.01
CA ARG A 974 35.63 -22.20 25.05
C ARG A 974 34.73 -21.12 24.50
N LEU A 975 35.33 -19.97 24.23
CA LEU A 975 34.69 -18.83 23.60
C LEU A 975 35.49 -18.44 22.37
N ALA A 976 34.84 -18.19 21.25
CA ALA A 976 35.43 -17.60 20.06
C ALA A 976 34.89 -16.19 19.85
N ALA A 977 35.73 -15.27 19.35
CA ALA A 977 35.27 -13.96 18.89
C ALA A 977 36.11 -13.44 17.73
N GLY A 978 35.48 -12.62 16.89
CA GLY A 978 36.06 -11.98 15.72
C GLY A 978 35.34 -10.67 15.36
N GLY A 979 35.97 -9.87 14.49
CA GLY A 979 35.41 -8.61 14.01
C GLY A 979 36.28 -7.96 12.93
N GLU A 980 36.33 -6.63 12.91
CA GLU A 980 36.99 -5.83 11.86
C GLU A 980 38.52 -5.96 11.78
N ASP A 981 39.18 -6.65 12.73
CA ASP A 981 40.63 -6.76 12.80
C ASP A 981 41.21 -8.02 12.12
N ALA A 982 40.36 -8.77 11.42
CA ALA A 982 40.69 -10.00 10.68
C ALA A 982 41.30 -11.11 11.57
N ALA A 983 41.07 -11.07 12.89
CA ALA A 983 41.61 -12.07 13.82
C ALA A 983 40.51 -12.78 14.61
N VAL A 984 40.46 -14.10 14.48
CA VAL A 984 39.65 -14.99 15.31
C VAL A 984 40.45 -15.38 16.54
N ARG A 985 39.87 -15.17 17.71
CA ARG A 985 40.48 -15.51 18.99
C ARG A 985 39.63 -16.54 19.69
N VAL A 986 40.27 -17.57 20.20
CA VAL A 986 39.62 -18.66 20.93
C VAL A 986 40.23 -18.73 22.33
N TRP A 987 39.42 -18.48 23.35
CA TRP A 987 39.79 -18.58 24.76
C TRP A 987 39.34 -19.91 25.33
N ASP A 988 40.22 -20.57 26.07
CA ASP A 988 39.83 -21.63 27.01
C ASP A 988 39.57 -20.98 28.37
N LEU A 989 38.31 -21.00 28.83
CA LEU A 989 37.89 -20.22 30.00
C LEU A 989 38.42 -20.77 31.33
N ALA A 990 38.81 -22.05 31.36
CA ALA A 990 39.37 -22.69 32.54
C ALA A 990 40.87 -22.38 32.69
N SER A 991 41.64 -22.52 31.62
CA SER A 991 43.10 -22.29 31.61
C SER A 991 43.50 -20.84 31.34
N ARG A 992 42.59 -20.05 30.76
CA ARG A 992 42.81 -18.68 30.23
C ARG A 992 43.84 -18.62 29.10
N GLU A 993 44.09 -19.75 28.43
CA GLU A 993 44.91 -19.76 27.21
C GLU A 993 44.12 -19.16 26.03
N VAL A 994 44.83 -18.44 25.16
CA VAL A 994 44.26 -17.79 23.98
C VAL A 994 44.99 -18.25 22.72
N SER A 995 44.24 -18.82 21.80
CA SER A 995 44.71 -19.15 20.45
C SER A 995 44.20 -18.11 19.46
N VAL A 996 45.03 -17.76 18.47
CA VAL A 996 44.70 -16.71 17.47
C VAL A 996 44.91 -17.25 16.07
N PHE A 997 43.87 -17.13 15.23
CA PHE A 997 43.91 -17.34 13.80
C PHE A 997 43.67 -16.00 13.10
N ARG A 998 44.36 -15.73 11.99
CA ARG A 998 44.19 -14.51 11.21
C ARG A 998 43.75 -14.85 9.80
N THR A 999 42.67 -14.24 9.35
CA THR A 999 42.26 -14.29 7.95
C THR A 999 43.20 -13.40 7.10
N PRO A 1000 43.30 -13.64 5.78
CA PRO A 1000 44.21 -12.93 4.89
C PRO A 1000 44.08 -11.41 4.86
N SER A 1001 42.88 -10.84 4.92
CA SER A 1001 42.71 -9.37 4.86
C SER A 1001 41.40 -8.77 5.36
N ASP A 1002 40.33 -9.55 5.54
CA ASP A 1002 38.99 -8.99 5.77
C ASP A 1002 38.36 -9.42 7.09
N ALA A 1003 37.31 -8.70 7.48
CA ALA A 1003 36.60 -8.87 8.75
C ALA A 1003 36.02 -10.28 8.91
N VAL A 1004 35.91 -10.71 10.16
CA VAL A 1004 35.18 -11.91 10.55
C VAL A 1004 33.74 -11.50 10.83
N LEU A 1005 32.79 -12.12 10.14
CA LEU A 1005 31.37 -11.72 10.18
C LEU A 1005 30.51 -12.66 11.02
N ASP A 1006 30.84 -13.94 11.07
CA ASP A 1006 30.09 -14.95 11.82
C ASP A 1006 31.00 -16.11 12.25
N LEU A 1007 30.63 -16.79 13.34
CA LEU A 1007 31.36 -17.88 13.98
C LEU A 1007 30.38 -18.98 14.41
N SER A 1008 30.62 -20.22 13.99
CA SER A 1008 29.75 -21.34 14.35
C SER A 1008 30.55 -22.57 14.77
N TRP A 1009 30.28 -23.07 15.98
CA TRP A 1009 30.88 -24.32 16.47
C TRP A 1009 30.13 -25.54 15.95
N GLN A 1010 30.87 -26.58 15.56
CA GLN A 1010 30.29 -27.86 15.16
C GLN A 1010 29.78 -28.62 16.40
N HIS A 1011 28.49 -28.98 16.41
CA HIS A 1011 27.88 -29.75 17.49
C HIS A 1011 28.49 -31.15 17.60
N HIS A 1012 28.88 -31.59 18.82
CA HIS A 1012 29.61 -32.84 19.08
C HIS A 1012 30.91 -33.05 18.27
N GLY A 1013 31.38 -32.00 17.59
CA GLY A 1013 32.46 -32.05 16.62
C GLY A 1013 33.75 -31.40 17.13
N GLY A 1014 34.74 -31.41 16.24
CA GLY A 1014 36.08 -30.89 16.51
C GLY A 1014 36.37 -29.58 15.79
N HIS A 1015 35.38 -28.86 15.26
CA HIS A 1015 35.61 -27.76 14.32
C HIS A 1015 34.86 -26.47 14.65
N LEU A 1016 35.45 -25.34 14.24
CA LEU A 1016 34.87 -23.99 14.24
C LEU A 1016 34.82 -23.48 12.80
N ALA A 1017 33.64 -23.10 12.32
CA ALA A 1017 33.47 -22.39 11.06
C ALA A 1017 33.61 -20.88 11.28
N VAL A 1018 34.34 -20.23 10.39
CA VAL A 1018 34.58 -18.79 10.38
C VAL A 1018 34.14 -18.23 9.04
N ALA A 1019 33.07 -17.44 9.03
CA ALA A 1019 32.67 -16.68 7.85
C ALA A 1019 33.48 -15.39 7.78
N SER A 1020 34.23 -15.21 6.70
CA SER A 1020 35.03 -13.99 6.49
C SER A 1020 34.54 -13.21 5.28
N ALA A 1021 34.67 -11.89 5.36
CA ALA A 1021 34.34 -10.97 4.27
C ALA A 1021 35.27 -11.08 3.05
N ASP A 1022 36.27 -11.98 3.07
CA ASP A 1022 37.16 -12.29 1.94
C ASP A 1022 36.61 -13.36 0.99
N ASP A 1023 35.30 -13.61 1.04
CA ASP A 1023 34.55 -14.60 0.24
C ASP A 1023 34.81 -16.09 0.58
N HIS A 1024 35.42 -16.38 1.74
CA HIS A 1024 35.71 -17.75 2.18
C HIS A 1024 35.09 -18.09 3.54
N VAL A 1025 34.86 -19.39 3.73
CA VAL A 1025 34.62 -19.99 5.05
C VAL A 1025 35.82 -20.82 5.45
N TYR A 1026 36.37 -20.57 6.64
CA TYR A 1026 37.48 -21.35 7.20
C TYR A 1026 36.98 -22.36 8.22
N LEU A 1027 37.45 -23.60 8.12
CA LEU A 1027 37.25 -24.62 9.15
C LEU A 1027 38.51 -24.73 10.00
N LEU A 1028 38.39 -24.41 11.28
CA LEU A 1028 39.48 -24.49 12.26
C LEU A 1028 39.30 -25.69 13.16
N ASP A 1029 40.39 -26.33 13.57
CA ASP A 1029 40.37 -27.35 14.62
C ASP A 1029 40.08 -26.72 15.99
N ARG A 1030 39.10 -27.26 16.72
CA ARG A 1030 38.60 -26.77 18.02
C ARG A 1030 39.70 -26.63 19.05
N THR A 1031 40.69 -27.53 19.02
CA THR A 1031 41.76 -27.57 20.03
C THR A 1031 42.95 -26.71 19.68
N THR A 1032 43.44 -26.81 18.44
CA THR A 1032 44.68 -26.18 17.98
C THR A 1032 44.46 -24.85 17.28
N THR A 1033 43.21 -24.50 16.91
CA THR A 1033 42.84 -23.31 16.14
C THR A 1033 43.62 -23.19 14.82
N ARG A 1034 44.03 -24.34 14.25
CA ARG A 1034 44.68 -24.42 12.95
C ARG A 1034 43.64 -24.63 11.86
N GLU A 1035 43.87 -24.02 10.71
CA GLU A 1035 43.08 -24.26 9.50
C GLU A 1035 43.17 -25.73 9.09
N VAL A 1036 42.00 -26.37 8.99
CA VAL A 1036 41.81 -27.74 8.50
C VAL A 1036 41.44 -27.70 7.02
N ALA A 1037 40.52 -26.81 6.64
CA ALA A 1037 40.11 -26.59 5.27
C ALA A 1037 39.58 -25.17 5.07
N ARG A 1038 39.47 -24.78 3.79
CA ARG A 1038 38.95 -23.50 3.33
C ARG A 1038 37.96 -23.74 2.19
N LEU A 1039 36.79 -23.11 2.28
CA LEU A 1039 35.69 -23.27 1.34
C LEU A 1039 35.50 -21.97 0.55
N ASP A 1040 35.50 -22.06 -0.77
CA ASP A 1040 35.26 -20.93 -1.67
C ASP A 1040 33.74 -20.66 -1.73
N ALA A 1041 33.24 -19.89 -0.77
CA ALA A 1041 31.81 -19.65 -0.59
C ALA A 1041 31.26 -18.48 -1.42
N GLY A 1042 32.15 -17.65 -2.00
CA GLY A 1042 31.72 -16.36 -2.52
C GLY A 1042 31.35 -15.43 -1.36
N SER A 1043 30.64 -14.33 -1.64
CA SER A 1043 30.25 -13.40 -0.59
C SER A 1043 29.44 -14.12 0.50
N VAL A 1044 30.03 -14.22 1.70
CA VAL A 1044 29.48 -14.92 2.85
C VAL A 1044 29.40 -13.98 4.04
N HIS A 1045 28.24 -13.95 4.67
CA HIS A 1045 27.97 -13.21 5.90
C HIS A 1045 27.78 -14.15 7.08
N SER A 1046 27.17 -15.32 6.85
CA SER A 1046 26.95 -16.34 7.87
C SER A 1046 27.27 -17.74 7.38
N ALA A 1047 27.79 -18.57 8.27
CA ALA A 1047 28.09 -19.97 8.02
C ALA A 1047 27.83 -20.83 9.27
N VAL A 1048 26.86 -21.74 9.19
CA VAL A 1048 26.36 -22.50 10.35
C VAL A 1048 26.32 -24.01 10.10
N PHE A 1049 26.68 -24.78 11.12
CA PHE A 1049 26.61 -26.25 11.05
C PHE A 1049 25.18 -26.77 11.24
N SER A 1050 24.88 -27.90 10.60
CA SER A 1050 23.69 -28.68 10.95
C SER A 1050 23.80 -29.26 12.36
N PRO A 1051 22.67 -29.56 13.03
CA PRO A 1051 22.69 -30.15 14.37
C PRO A 1051 23.43 -31.50 14.47
N ASP A 1052 23.51 -32.24 13.37
CA ASP A 1052 24.28 -33.50 13.30
C ASP A 1052 25.76 -33.30 12.94
N GLY A 1053 26.19 -32.07 12.67
CA GLY A 1053 27.55 -31.68 12.31
C GLY A 1053 28.01 -32.13 10.93
N THR A 1054 27.15 -32.74 10.11
CA THR A 1054 27.54 -33.31 8.80
C THR A 1054 27.44 -32.32 7.64
N LEU A 1055 26.62 -31.28 7.79
CA LEU A 1055 26.43 -30.22 6.80
C LEU A 1055 26.86 -28.87 7.37
N LEU A 1056 27.33 -28.00 6.48
CA LEU A 1056 27.56 -26.59 6.73
C LEU A 1056 26.76 -25.78 5.72
N ALA A 1057 25.91 -24.87 6.19
CA ALA A 1057 25.20 -23.92 5.34
C ALA A 1057 25.95 -22.59 5.32
N SER A 1058 26.06 -21.95 4.15
CA SER A 1058 26.65 -20.61 4.02
C SER A 1058 25.85 -19.72 3.09
N GLY A 1059 25.74 -18.43 3.43
CA GLY A 1059 25.04 -17.42 2.62
C GLY A 1059 25.55 -16.01 2.90
N GLY A 1060 25.34 -15.09 1.95
CA GLY A 1060 25.79 -13.70 2.08
C GLY A 1060 25.16 -12.75 1.05
N ALA A 1061 25.96 -11.85 0.48
CA ALA A 1061 25.43 -10.72 -0.32
C ALA A 1061 24.87 -11.10 -1.70
N ASP A 1062 25.15 -12.31 -2.19
CA ASP A 1062 24.60 -12.82 -3.45
C ASP A 1062 23.22 -13.47 -3.30
N GLY A 1063 22.72 -13.61 -2.06
CA GLY A 1063 21.42 -14.22 -1.76
C GLY A 1063 21.35 -15.72 -2.04
N LEU A 1064 22.48 -16.38 -2.30
CA LEU A 1064 22.54 -17.81 -2.60
C LEU A 1064 22.78 -18.62 -1.32
N LEU A 1065 21.99 -19.68 -1.15
CA LEU A 1065 22.23 -20.68 -0.11
C LEU A 1065 23.13 -21.78 -0.68
N ARG A 1066 24.26 -22.03 -0.01
CA ARG A 1066 25.18 -23.13 -0.33
C ARG A 1066 25.20 -24.12 0.82
N LEU A 1067 25.14 -25.41 0.50
CA LEU A 1067 25.23 -26.50 1.46
C LEU A 1067 26.48 -27.30 1.16
N TRP A 1068 27.31 -27.50 2.18
CA TRP A 1068 28.57 -28.21 2.09
C TRP A 1068 28.47 -29.46 2.95
N ASP A 1069 28.88 -30.60 2.41
CA ASP A 1069 29.09 -31.80 3.22
C ASP A 1069 30.49 -31.72 3.80
N VAL A 1070 30.51 -31.76 5.13
CA VAL A 1070 31.67 -31.59 6.00
C VAL A 1070 31.86 -32.81 6.90
N SER A 1071 31.26 -33.95 6.51
CA SER A 1071 31.48 -35.25 7.18
C SER A 1071 32.95 -35.63 7.23
N ASP A 1072 33.73 -35.20 6.22
CA ASP A 1072 35.19 -35.11 6.26
C ASP A 1072 35.62 -33.65 6.19
N ALA A 1073 35.95 -33.06 7.35
CA ALA A 1073 36.34 -31.66 7.46
C ALA A 1073 37.64 -31.32 6.70
N GLY A 1074 38.47 -32.31 6.34
CA GLY A 1074 39.66 -32.11 5.51
C GLY A 1074 39.39 -32.04 4.01
N ALA A 1075 38.19 -32.46 3.58
CA ALA A 1075 37.78 -32.47 2.18
C ALA A 1075 36.32 -32.03 2.00
N PRO A 1076 35.95 -30.81 2.45
CA PRO A 1076 34.59 -30.30 2.30
C PRO A 1076 34.23 -30.16 0.81
N HIS A 1077 32.99 -30.50 0.46
CA HIS A 1077 32.49 -30.40 -0.91
C HIS A 1077 31.05 -29.90 -0.97
N LEU A 1078 30.73 -29.17 -2.05
CA LEU A 1078 29.41 -28.58 -2.24
C LEU A 1078 28.39 -29.67 -2.60
N VAL A 1079 27.26 -29.69 -1.89
CA VAL A 1079 26.17 -30.64 -2.10
C VAL A 1079 25.15 -30.03 -3.08
N GLY A 1080 25.37 -30.30 -4.36
CA GLY A 1080 24.49 -29.79 -5.43
C GLY A 1080 24.74 -28.32 -5.82
N PRO A 1081 23.93 -27.77 -6.73
CA PRO A 1081 24.03 -26.37 -7.13
C PRO A 1081 23.56 -25.42 -6.00
N PRO A 1082 24.12 -24.20 -5.89
CA PRO A 1082 23.61 -23.20 -4.95
C PRO A 1082 22.13 -22.95 -5.16
N ALA A 1083 21.36 -22.94 -4.08
CA ALA A 1083 19.94 -22.70 -4.13
C ALA A 1083 19.68 -21.20 -4.24
N THR A 1084 18.88 -20.82 -5.24
CA THR A 1084 18.42 -19.43 -5.39
C THR A 1084 17.55 -19.06 -4.20
N GLY A 1085 17.94 -17.99 -3.51
CA GLY A 1085 17.26 -17.49 -2.33
C GLY A 1085 16.80 -16.03 -2.49
N PRO A 1086 16.83 -15.23 -1.42
CA PRO A 1086 16.40 -13.83 -1.44
C PRO A 1086 17.16 -12.98 -2.46
N ALA A 1087 16.51 -11.92 -2.95
CA ALA A 1087 17.20 -10.88 -3.73
C ALA A 1087 18.10 -9.99 -2.85
N GLY A 1088 17.82 -9.95 -1.54
CA GLY A 1088 18.63 -9.25 -0.55
C GLY A 1088 19.76 -10.10 0.02
N ARG A 1089 20.70 -9.43 0.69
CA ARG A 1089 21.80 -10.07 1.44
C ARG A 1089 21.24 -10.90 2.59
N VAL A 1090 21.67 -12.15 2.67
CA VAL A 1090 21.50 -13.01 3.86
C VAL A 1090 22.43 -12.49 4.96
N GLN A 1091 21.90 -12.22 6.14
CA GLN A 1091 22.69 -11.74 7.28
C GLN A 1091 23.09 -12.88 8.20
N GLU A 1092 22.13 -13.70 8.64
CA GLU A 1092 22.36 -14.84 9.52
C GLU A 1092 21.58 -16.07 9.03
N LEU A 1093 22.15 -17.26 9.24
CA LEU A 1093 21.52 -18.55 8.99
C LEU A 1093 21.28 -19.30 10.30
N SER A 1094 20.17 -20.02 10.40
CA SER A 1094 19.88 -20.87 11.56
C SER A 1094 19.23 -22.19 11.16
N PHE A 1095 19.82 -23.31 11.58
CA PHE A 1095 19.21 -24.62 11.39
C PHE A 1095 18.12 -24.86 12.44
N HIS A 1096 17.01 -25.42 11.97
CA HIS A 1096 16.02 -25.98 12.88
C HIS A 1096 16.64 -27.15 13.67
N PRO A 1097 16.37 -27.32 14.97
CA PRO A 1097 17.01 -28.34 15.84
C PRO A 1097 16.94 -29.78 15.32
N ARG A 1098 15.89 -30.10 14.53
CA ARG A 1098 15.72 -31.41 13.87
C ARG A 1098 16.52 -31.57 12.56
N GLY A 1099 17.27 -30.57 12.11
CA GLY A 1099 18.10 -30.56 10.88
C GLY A 1099 17.35 -30.52 9.55
N ARG A 1100 16.01 -30.49 9.56
CA ARG A 1100 15.18 -30.60 8.33
C ARG A 1100 14.78 -29.25 7.72
N MET A 1101 15.04 -28.15 8.42
CA MET A 1101 14.73 -26.81 7.95
C MET A 1101 15.89 -25.87 8.26
N LEU A 1102 16.04 -24.86 7.43
CA LEU A 1102 17.00 -23.77 7.59
C LEU A 1102 16.25 -22.44 7.45
N ALA A 1103 16.53 -21.47 8.31
CA ALA A 1103 16.05 -20.10 8.20
C ALA A 1103 17.22 -19.16 7.85
N ALA A 1104 16.92 -18.08 7.13
CA ALA A 1104 17.84 -16.99 6.84
C ALA A 1104 17.18 -15.63 7.13
N SER A 1105 17.83 -14.79 7.93
CA SER A 1105 17.48 -13.36 8.03
C SER A 1105 18.01 -12.61 6.82
N VAL A 1106 17.23 -11.65 6.31
CA VAL A 1106 17.58 -10.92 5.09
C VAL A 1106 17.51 -9.41 5.35
N ILE A 1107 18.43 -8.67 4.73
CA ILE A 1107 18.50 -7.20 4.83
C ILE A 1107 17.24 -6.48 4.29
N ASP A 1108 16.37 -7.16 3.55
CA ASP A 1108 15.10 -6.63 3.07
C ASP A 1108 13.96 -6.74 4.08
N GLY A 1109 14.22 -7.33 5.26
CA GLY A 1109 13.24 -7.50 6.33
C GLY A 1109 12.45 -8.81 6.29
N THR A 1110 12.83 -9.72 5.39
CA THR A 1110 12.22 -11.05 5.28
C THR A 1110 13.04 -12.13 5.97
N VAL A 1111 12.37 -13.20 6.39
CA VAL A 1111 12.99 -14.46 6.82
C VAL A 1111 12.66 -15.53 5.81
N TRP A 1112 13.67 -16.09 5.16
CA TRP A 1112 13.51 -17.19 4.23
C TRP A 1112 13.67 -18.51 4.93
N MET A 1113 12.84 -19.49 4.60
CA MET A 1113 12.91 -20.84 5.14
C MET A 1113 13.00 -21.87 4.02
N TRP A 1114 13.88 -22.85 4.16
CA TRP A 1114 14.02 -23.99 3.24
C TRP A 1114 13.81 -25.31 3.97
N HIS A 1115 13.18 -26.27 3.27
CA HIS A 1115 13.23 -27.66 3.64
C HIS A 1115 14.50 -28.30 3.08
N ILE A 1116 15.24 -28.99 3.95
CA ILE A 1116 16.51 -29.66 3.63
C ILE A 1116 16.30 -31.19 3.73
N HIS A 1117 15.35 -31.72 2.96
CA HIS A 1117 15.12 -33.18 2.89
C HIS A 1117 16.14 -33.86 1.98
N ASP A 1118 16.42 -33.23 0.84
CA ASP A 1118 17.52 -33.56 -0.05
C ASP A 1118 18.47 -32.34 -0.05
N PRO A 1119 19.64 -32.43 0.60
CA PRO A 1119 20.59 -31.32 0.63
C PRO A 1119 21.07 -30.91 -0.77
N ALA A 1120 20.97 -31.77 -1.79
CA ALA A 1120 21.32 -31.39 -3.16
C ALA A 1120 20.24 -30.54 -3.85
N HIS A 1121 19.01 -30.54 -3.34
CA HIS A 1121 17.87 -29.82 -3.90
C HIS A 1121 16.97 -29.24 -2.79
N PRO A 1122 17.46 -28.26 -2.01
CA PRO A 1122 16.65 -27.61 -0.99
C PRO A 1122 15.48 -26.86 -1.63
N THR A 1123 14.30 -26.94 -1.01
CA THR A 1123 13.07 -26.31 -1.52
C THR A 1123 12.60 -25.23 -0.57
N VAL A 1124 12.13 -24.09 -1.09
CA VAL A 1124 11.56 -23.01 -0.27
C VAL A 1124 10.33 -23.52 0.49
N ALA A 1125 10.39 -23.47 1.81
CA ALA A 1125 9.33 -23.86 2.71
C ALA A 1125 8.35 -22.70 2.93
N ALA A 1126 8.88 -21.51 3.25
CA ALA A 1126 8.14 -20.29 3.50
C ALA A 1126 9.07 -19.06 3.36
N VAL A 1127 8.49 -17.92 3.04
CA VAL A 1127 9.09 -16.58 3.15
C VAL A 1127 8.21 -15.76 4.08
N LEU A 1128 8.75 -15.30 5.21
CA LEU A 1128 8.03 -14.58 6.26
C LEU A 1128 8.41 -13.10 6.21
N ALA A 1129 7.42 -12.21 6.08
CA ALA A 1129 7.65 -10.78 6.20
C ALA A 1129 7.61 -10.35 7.68
N ALA A 1130 8.77 -10.04 8.26
CA ALA A 1130 8.84 -9.54 9.63
C ALA A 1130 8.60 -8.04 9.69
N SER A 1131 9.32 -7.30 8.85
CA SER A 1131 9.15 -5.86 8.71
C SER A 1131 9.67 -5.34 7.37
N GLY A 1132 9.44 -4.05 7.09
CA GLY A 1132 10.08 -3.36 5.97
C GLY A 1132 11.48 -2.83 6.29
N SER A 1133 12.07 -3.27 7.41
CA SER A 1133 13.39 -2.85 7.89
C SER A 1133 14.33 -4.06 7.90
N PRO A 1134 15.65 -3.86 7.74
CA PRO A 1134 16.62 -4.96 7.79
C PRO A 1134 16.51 -5.81 9.04
N LEU A 1135 16.54 -7.14 8.86
CA LEU A 1135 16.75 -8.11 9.93
C LEU A 1135 18.22 -8.50 9.94
N ASP A 1136 18.81 -8.51 11.13
CA ASP A 1136 20.20 -8.92 11.31
C ASP A 1136 20.25 -10.37 11.79
N SER A 1137 19.31 -10.80 12.65
CA SER A 1137 19.32 -12.14 13.24
C SER A 1137 17.99 -12.88 13.13
N ALA A 1138 18.05 -14.21 12.96
CA ALA A 1138 16.88 -15.11 13.01
C ALA A 1138 17.24 -16.51 13.53
N VAL A 1139 16.70 -16.89 14.70
CA VAL A 1139 17.05 -18.15 15.38
C VAL A 1139 15.85 -18.99 15.78
N PHE A 1140 15.97 -20.31 15.59
CA PHE A 1140 14.98 -21.27 16.07
C PHE A 1140 15.10 -21.49 17.57
N ARG A 1141 13.96 -21.61 18.25
CA ARG A 1141 13.93 -22.12 19.62
C ARG A 1141 14.38 -23.58 19.64
N PRO A 1142 15.16 -24.06 20.62
CA PRO A 1142 15.64 -25.45 20.67
C PRO A 1142 14.54 -26.53 20.65
N ALA A 1143 13.33 -26.21 21.13
CA ALA A 1143 12.17 -27.10 21.02
C ALA A 1143 11.66 -27.29 19.57
N GLY A 1144 12.04 -26.38 18.66
CA GLY A 1144 11.68 -26.41 17.24
C GLY A 1144 10.27 -25.90 16.92
N ASP A 1145 9.60 -25.27 17.88
CA ASP A 1145 8.20 -24.84 17.77
C ASP A 1145 8.02 -23.33 17.56
N MET A 1146 9.11 -22.57 17.63
CA MET A 1146 9.16 -21.12 17.43
C MET A 1146 10.41 -20.71 16.66
N LEU A 1147 10.28 -19.66 15.86
CA LEU A 1147 11.35 -18.90 15.21
C LEU A 1147 11.25 -17.46 15.69
N VAL A 1148 12.35 -16.84 16.08
CA VAL A 1148 12.41 -15.41 16.40
C VAL A 1148 13.39 -14.69 15.48
N ALA A 1149 13.09 -13.43 15.15
CA ALA A 1149 13.97 -12.60 14.36
C ALA A 1149 13.94 -11.15 14.84
N GLY A 1150 15.01 -10.41 14.57
CA GLY A 1150 15.15 -9.01 14.99
C GLY A 1150 16.21 -8.28 14.17
N GLY A 1151 16.11 -6.95 14.18
CA GLY A 1151 17.05 -6.09 13.47
C GLY A 1151 16.81 -4.60 13.74
N ALA A 1152 16.83 -3.81 12.67
CA ALA A 1152 16.78 -2.34 12.70
C ALA A 1152 15.45 -1.75 13.20
N ASP A 1153 14.35 -2.50 13.13
CA ASP A 1153 13.04 -2.06 13.68
C ASP A 1153 12.94 -2.17 15.21
N ARG A 1154 13.94 -2.82 15.82
CA ARG A 1154 14.08 -3.04 17.26
C ARG A 1154 12.98 -3.93 17.84
N VAL A 1155 12.24 -4.66 17.02
CA VAL A 1155 11.17 -5.55 17.46
C VAL A 1155 11.69 -6.98 17.39
N VAL A 1156 11.44 -7.77 18.43
CA VAL A 1156 11.59 -9.22 18.32
C VAL A 1156 10.30 -9.77 17.75
N HIS A 1157 10.37 -10.20 16.50
CA HIS A 1157 9.29 -10.91 15.83
C HIS A 1157 9.36 -12.37 16.20
N SER A 1158 8.20 -13.00 16.33
CA SER A 1158 8.11 -14.42 16.66
C SER A 1158 7.07 -15.09 15.79
N TRP A 1159 7.38 -16.28 15.28
CA TRP A 1159 6.46 -17.13 14.54
C TRP A 1159 6.46 -18.53 15.14
N HIS A 1160 5.29 -19.14 15.21
CA HIS A 1160 5.20 -20.59 15.36
C HIS A 1160 5.72 -21.25 14.08
N THR A 1161 6.41 -22.37 14.22
CA THR A 1161 6.98 -23.13 13.09
C THR A 1161 6.13 -24.34 12.71
N GLU A 1162 5.28 -24.82 13.63
CA GLU A 1162 4.39 -25.96 13.41
C GLU A 1162 3.01 -25.48 12.92
N GLU A 1163 2.64 -25.88 11.70
CA GLU A 1163 1.44 -25.34 11.03
C GLU A 1163 0.15 -25.68 11.75
N GLU A 1164 0.01 -26.91 12.26
CA GLU A 1164 -1.19 -27.33 12.99
C GLU A 1164 -1.36 -26.58 14.32
N ALA A 1165 -0.26 -26.21 14.99
CA ALA A 1165 -0.31 -25.37 16.18
C ALA A 1165 -0.83 -23.96 15.86
N VAL A 1166 -0.45 -23.41 14.69
CA VAL A 1166 -1.00 -22.13 14.20
C VAL A 1166 -2.49 -22.26 13.92
N VAL A 1167 -2.92 -23.32 13.24
CA VAL A 1167 -4.33 -23.57 12.92
C VAL A 1167 -5.17 -23.69 14.20
N GLU A 1168 -4.69 -24.44 15.19
CA GLU A 1168 -5.36 -24.60 16.49
C GLU A 1168 -5.46 -23.27 17.24
N SER A 1169 -4.36 -22.49 17.27
CA SER A 1169 -4.33 -21.15 17.88
C SER A 1169 -5.30 -20.18 17.21
N VAL A 1170 -5.30 -20.11 15.88
CA VAL A 1170 -6.23 -19.26 15.11
C VAL A 1170 -7.68 -19.65 15.39
N CYS A 1171 -8.01 -20.95 15.33
CA CYS A 1171 -9.38 -21.39 15.54
C CYS A 1171 -9.85 -21.26 16.99
N ALA A 1172 -8.96 -21.35 17.97
CA ALA A 1172 -9.29 -21.08 19.37
C ALA A 1172 -9.51 -19.58 19.65
N GLY A 1173 -8.83 -18.69 18.89
CA GLY A 1173 -8.79 -17.25 19.17
C GLY A 1173 -9.67 -16.36 18.29
N VAL A 1174 -10.07 -16.77 17.08
CA VAL A 1174 -10.68 -15.84 16.10
C VAL A 1174 -12.15 -15.49 16.35
N GLY A 1175 -12.83 -16.18 17.26
CA GLY A 1175 -14.25 -15.95 17.57
C GLY A 1175 -15.20 -16.57 16.53
N ASP A 1176 -16.16 -15.80 16.02
CA ASP A 1176 -17.16 -16.30 15.08
C ASP A 1176 -16.54 -16.69 13.72
N PRO A 1177 -17.00 -17.80 13.10
CA PRO A 1177 -16.46 -18.26 11.83
C PRO A 1177 -16.83 -17.34 10.65
N ILE A 1178 -16.06 -17.46 9.58
CA ILE A 1178 -16.31 -16.82 8.29
C ILE A 1178 -17.74 -17.09 7.81
N THR A 1179 -18.45 -16.04 7.37
CA THR A 1179 -19.83 -16.18 6.91
C THR A 1179 -19.91 -16.71 5.48
N ARG A 1180 -21.05 -17.30 5.09
CA ARG A 1180 -21.30 -17.70 3.69
C ARG A 1180 -21.15 -16.55 2.70
N ARG A 1181 -21.52 -15.32 3.09
CA ARG A 1181 -21.41 -14.13 2.24
C ARG A 1181 -19.95 -13.76 2.00
N GLU A 1182 -19.15 -13.71 3.05
CA GLU A 1182 -17.70 -13.44 2.93
C GLU A 1182 -17.00 -14.55 2.13
N TRP A 1183 -17.36 -15.81 2.37
CA TRP A 1183 -16.85 -16.93 1.59
C TRP A 1183 -17.14 -16.77 0.10
N GLN A 1184 -18.37 -16.41 -0.29
CA GLN A 1184 -18.71 -16.18 -1.69
C GLN A 1184 -17.95 -15.00 -2.31
N ASN A 1185 -17.70 -13.95 -1.52
CA ASN A 1185 -16.96 -12.76 -1.98
C ASN A 1185 -15.47 -13.07 -2.24
N HIS A 1186 -14.81 -13.83 -1.36
CA HIS A 1186 -13.36 -14.06 -1.43
C HIS A 1186 -12.98 -15.39 -2.10
N LEU A 1187 -13.83 -16.42 -1.99
CA LEU A 1187 -13.59 -17.79 -2.47
C LEU A 1187 -14.71 -18.24 -3.42
N SER A 1188 -15.02 -17.40 -4.42
CA SER A 1188 -16.00 -17.76 -5.45
C SER A 1188 -15.60 -19.06 -6.17
N GLY A 1189 -16.55 -19.99 -6.26
CA GLY A 1189 -16.35 -21.31 -6.86
C GLY A 1189 -15.87 -22.41 -5.92
N VAL A 1190 -15.53 -22.10 -4.65
CA VAL A 1190 -15.15 -23.10 -3.64
C VAL A 1190 -16.36 -23.44 -2.75
N PRO A 1191 -16.68 -24.72 -2.50
CA PRO A 1191 -17.75 -25.10 -1.57
C PRO A 1191 -17.53 -24.51 -0.17
N TYR A 1192 -18.61 -24.02 0.46
CA TYR A 1192 -18.52 -23.44 1.80
C TYR A 1192 -18.21 -24.51 2.87
N ASP A 1193 -17.00 -24.44 3.44
CA ASP A 1193 -16.58 -25.23 4.59
C ASP A 1193 -15.73 -24.35 5.53
N PRO A 1194 -16.31 -23.78 6.60
CA PRO A 1194 -15.60 -22.85 7.46
C PRO A 1194 -14.46 -23.55 8.22
N PRO A 1195 -13.26 -22.95 8.29
CA PRO A 1195 -12.06 -23.61 8.82
C PRO A 1195 -12.10 -23.83 10.33
N CYS A 1196 -12.74 -22.91 11.06
CA CYS A 1196 -12.91 -22.92 12.50
C CYS A 1196 -14.39 -23.15 12.81
N ARG A 1197 -14.69 -24.03 13.77
CA ARG A 1197 -16.05 -24.48 14.08
C ARG A 1197 -16.40 -24.32 15.54
#